data_AF-A0A317RF12-F1
#
_entry.id   AF-A0A317RF12-F1
#
_cell.length_a   1.000
_cell.length_b   1.000
_cell.length_c   1.000
_cell.angle_alpha   90.00
_cell.angle_beta   90.00
_cell.angle_gamma   90.00
#
_symmetry.space_group_name_H-M   'P 1'
#
loop_
_entity.id
_entity.type
_entity.pdbx_description
1 polymer ?
#
loop_
_entity_poly.entity_id
_entity_poly.type
_entity_poly.pdbx_seq_one_letter_code
_entity_poly.pdbx_strand_id
1 'polypeptide(L)'
;MGHARQPGMQAPPAASLRLDEAALRDVLLAQGIEQLDTQHALVSAAEREALLADALRQAAPSPDASPARLEDVLRPWAEGMLRHAVAREPALAALREGLRRWRWAAWAAPLAALLAGLAADRIANAHRVDLLSPPLLLVLAWNLAVYGLLAWKGLRRRMGTPQASLPGGPPRPVRWLHGWLQRGFRPGRRRGRGLLARIGADFHLRWLEHTGALQGARIDRVLHLCAAAGAAGLALSLLLRGLVVRYQFGWESTFLDAAQVHAIARVLFWPLTALTGLAPFSLEEIAAAQDFAGQGAAGNRWVWMYVGLLVLVVVLPRLLLAAAARWREVRLSRRCLLDLQAPAFDALRAALPARIVLGVAGIDEAQVRALVHLQELHAGDAGPVRDRLHFVVAQDAATAAGVDAVLFAWRNVPATRLPQPWQQAPRLHLRWTDWGASWPREAQLFVRLRTLLPERAAALARLQTAWEGDNRRRFAAATLLLAQHLRGCAALVRDGRAADALAREWRALDTALRALHRLPAQEPTADAVAAGGPPRHDTADGAAPGPDMLSVVGTSAGAAAGAAAGAKAGALVDLGLGGLTLGAGTAVGALLGGVGAWALRARQRRGSLQETRRALVEAACLHYLALAHQARLPQGVDPMLAARWQALVSDAIAARWPVLLDALDGAAPAPDPLQAHLTECLEALLSKLPLEAPGKPGGTAPYSPSTT
;
A
#
# COMPACT_ATOMS: atom_id res chain seq x y z
N MET A 1 13.10 -38.51 -31.28
CA MET A 1 12.47 -38.36 -29.94
C MET A 1 11.93 -36.94 -29.83
N GLY A 2 10.65 -36.77 -30.13
CA GLY A 2 10.01 -35.46 -30.26
C GLY A 2 9.49 -34.95 -28.92
N HIS A 3 9.95 -33.76 -28.52
CA HIS A 3 9.37 -32.99 -27.42
C HIS A 3 8.00 -32.43 -27.86
N ALA A 4 6.94 -32.98 -27.28
CA ALA A 4 5.60 -32.42 -27.38
C ALA A 4 5.57 -31.02 -26.74
N ARG A 5 5.47 -29.98 -27.59
CA ARG A 5 5.11 -28.62 -27.18
C ARG A 5 3.70 -28.64 -26.59
N GLN A 6 3.58 -28.34 -25.31
CA GLN A 6 2.30 -27.98 -24.68
C GLN A 6 1.78 -26.69 -25.32
N PRO A 7 0.53 -26.63 -25.82
CA PRO A 7 -0.01 -25.41 -26.38
C PRO A 7 -0.59 -24.50 -25.27
N GLY A 8 -0.10 -23.27 -25.22
CA GLY A 8 -0.91 -22.12 -24.80
C GLY A 8 -1.18 -21.93 -23.31
N MET A 9 -0.21 -22.17 -22.43
CA MET A 9 -0.24 -21.52 -21.11
C MET A 9 0.53 -20.20 -21.25
N GLN A 10 -0.16 -19.14 -21.67
CA GLN A 10 0.37 -17.78 -21.49
C GLN A 10 0.80 -17.67 -20.04
N ALA A 11 2.09 -17.39 -19.81
CA ALA A 11 2.56 -17.07 -18.48
C ALA A 11 1.63 -15.96 -17.95
N PRO A 12 1.12 -16.08 -16.71
CA PRO A 12 0.35 -15.00 -16.15
C PRO A 12 1.14 -13.70 -16.29
N PRO A 13 0.52 -12.57 -16.65
CA PRO A 13 1.20 -11.29 -16.58
C PRO A 13 1.82 -11.16 -15.19
N ALA A 14 3.03 -10.61 -15.09
CA ALA A 14 3.87 -10.62 -13.89
C ALA A 14 3.25 -10.00 -12.62
N ALA A 15 1.99 -9.55 -12.68
CA ALA A 15 1.22 -8.95 -11.60
C ALA A 15 -0.17 -9.61 -11.39
N SER A 16 -0.33 -10.91 -11.63
CA SER A 16 -1.57 -11.62 -11.27
C SER A 16 -1.43 -12.35 -9.92
N LEU A 17 -2.38 -12.12 -9.00
CA LEU A 17 -2.46 -12.82 -7.73
C LEU A 17 -3.34 -14.07 -7.83
N ARG A 18 -2.88 -15.18 -7.24
CA ARG A 18 -3.67 -16.41 -7.10
C ARG A 18 -4.41 -16.39 -5.78
N LEU A 19 -5.73 -16.48 -5.85
CA LEU A 19 -6.62 -16.54 -4.69
C LEU A 19 -7.47 -17.81 -4.75
N ASP A 20 -7.95 -18.23 -3.58
CA ASP A 20 -9.06 -19.15 -3.48
C ASP A 20 -10.39 -18.43 -3.71
N GLU A 21 -11.44 -19.18 -3.99
CA GLU A 21 -12.77 -18.64 -4.28
C GLU A 21 -13.29 -17.72 -3.15
N ALA A 22 -13.03 -18.06 -1.88
CA ALA A 22 -13.46 -17.27 -0.73
C ALA A 22 -12.73 -15.91 -0.67
N ALA A 23 -11.40 -15.89 -0.80
CA ALA A 23 -10.67 -14.62 -0.79
C ALA A 23 -10.97 -13.76 -2.01
N LEU A 24 -11.13 -14.35 -3.20
CA LEU A 24 -11.57 -13.59 -4.37
C LEU A 24 -12.91 -12.91 -4.10
N ARG A 25 -13.84 -13.64 -3.46
CA ARG A 25 -15.17 -13.11 -3.13
C ARG A 25 -15.07 -11.91 -2.19
N ASP A 26 -14.25 -12.05 -1.14
CA ASP A 26 -14.05 -11.00 -0.15
C ASP A 26 -13.42 -9.75 -0.78
N VAL A 27 -12.38 -9.91 -1.62
CA VAL A 27 -11.74 -8.80 -2.33
C VAL A 27 -12.71 -8.09 -3.28
N LEU A 28 -13.46 -8.83 -4.10
CA LEU A 28 -14.40 -8.23 -5.06
C LEU A 28 -15.56 -7.49 -4.36
N LEU A 29 -16.03 -7.99 -3.21
CA LEU A 29 -17.04 -7.27 -2.41
C LEU A 29 -16.46 -6.00 -1.78
N ALA A 30 -15.24 -6.07 -1.21
CA ALA A 30 -14.56 -4.92 -0.64
C ALA A 30 -14.36 -3.81 -1.70
N GLN A 31 -13.94 -4.17 -2.91
CA GLN A 31 -13.85 -3.23 -4.04
C GLN A 31 -15.20 -2.58 -4.39
N GLY A 32 -16.27 -3.37 -4.43
CA GLY A 32 -17.62 -2.83 -4.70
C GLY A 32 -18.05 -1.83 -3.64
N ILE A 33 -17.72 -2.09 -2.37
CA ILE A 33 -17.97 -1.15 -1.26
C ILE A 33 -17.11 0.11 -1.43
N GLU A 34 -15.80 -0.04 -1.65
CA GLU A 34 -14.87 1.09 -1.77
C GLU A 34 -15.33 2.09 -2.84
N GLN A 35 -15.75 1.58 -4.01
CA GLN A 35 -16.11 2.39 -5.17
C GLN A 35 -17.53 2.99 -5.10
N LEU A 36 -18.51 2.28 -4.50
CA LEU A 36 -19.92 2.68 -4.53
C LEU A 36 -20.40 3.33 -3.23
N ASP A 37 -19.72 3.12 -2.11
CA ASP A 37 -19.97 3.79 -0.83
C ASP A 37 -19.23 5.14 -0.78
N THR A 38 -19.58 6.05 -1.69
CA THR A 38 -18.98 7.38 -1.82
C THR A 38 -19.31 8.32 -0.66
N GLN A 39 -20.37 8.02 0.11
CA GLN A 39 -20.77 8.77 1.30
C GLN A 39 -20.17 8.21 2.60
N HIS A 40 -19.35 7.15 2.50
CA HIS A 40 -18.74 6.49 3.64
C HIS A 40 -19.75 6.04 4.72
N ALA A 41 -20.94 5.59 4.27
CA ALA A 41 -22.04 5.19 5.14
C ALA A 41 -21.83 3.79 5.74
N LEU A 42 -21.14 2.89 5.01
CA LEU A 42 -20.85 1.53 5.47
C LEU A 42 -19.51 1.43 6.18
N VAL A 43 -18.51 2.17 5.71
CA VAL A 43 -17.21 2.27 6.37
C VAL A 43 -16.76 3.72 6.26
N SER A 44 -16.64 4.39 7.42
CA SER A 44 -16.23 5.79 7.50
C SER A 44 -14.81 5.99 6.94
N ALA A 45 -14.48 7.20 6.51
CA ALA A 45 -13.14 7.50 5.99
C ALA A 45 -12.03 7.17 7.01
N ALA A 46 -12.22 7.56 8.28
CA ALA A 46 -11.28 7.26 9.36
C ALA A 46 -11.12 5.75 9.60
N GLU A 47 -12.20 4.97 9.53
CA GLU A 47 -12.11 3.50 9.61
C GLU A 47 -11.37 2.90 8.41
N ARG A 48 -11.59 3.40 7.19
CA ARG A 48 -10.86 2.92 6.00
C ARG A 48 -9.36 3.17 6.14
N GLU A 49 -8.97 4.35 6.60
CA GLU A 49 -7.57 4.70 6.87
C GLU A 49 -6.96 3.81 7.95
N ALA A 50 -7.67 3.60 9.07
CA ALA A 50 -7.22 2.72 10.14
C ALA A 50 -7.06 1.26 9.68
N LEU A 51 -8.01 0.75 8.91
CA LEU A 51 -7.97 -0.59 8.33
C LEU A 51 -6.79 -0.79 7.38
N LEU A 52 -6.50 0.22 6.54
CA LEU A 52 -5.34 0.18 5.66
C LEU A 52 -4.03 0.22 6.48
N ALA A 53 -3.95 1.06 7.50
CA ALA A 53 -2.80 1.12 8.39
C ALA A 53 -2.58 -0.21 9.13
N ASP A 54 -3.65 -0.87 9.59
CA ASP A 54 -3.59 -2.20 10.20
C ASP A 54 -3.09 -3.26 9.22
N ALA A 55 -3.62 -3.26 8.00
CA ALA A 55 -3.20 -4.19 6.96
C ALA A 55 -1.72 -4.00 6.58
N LEU A 56 -1.26 -2.76 6.50
CA LEU A 56 0.14 -2.42 6.24
C LEU A 56 1.07 -2.84 7.40
N ARG A 57 0.64 -2.66 8.66
CA ARG A 57 1.40 -3.13 9.83
C ARG A 57 1.54 -4.65 9.85
N GLN A 58 0.52 -5.38 9.41
CA GLN A 58 0.58 -6.84 9.29
C GLN A 58 1.50 -7.29 8.15
N ALA A 59 1.50 -6.56 7.03
CA ALA A 59 2.35 -6.87 5.86
C ALA A 59 3.83 -6.55 6.08
N ALA A 60 4.16 -5.48 6.82
CA ALA A 60 5.53 -5.06 7.11
C ALA A 60 5.72 -4.88 8.63
N PRO A 61 5.97 -5.97 9.38
CA PRO A 61 6.10 -5.91 10.83
C PRO A 61 7.41 -5.27 11.30
N SER A 62 8.44 -5.20 10.45
CA SER A 62 9.77 -4.68 10.79
C SER A 62 10.16 -3.45 9.95
N PRO A 63 10.87 -2.45 10.53
CA PRO A 63 11.35 -1.26 9.81
C PRO A 63 12.30 -1.54 8.65
N ASP A 64 13.00 -2.68 8.67
CA ASP A 64 13.97 -3.08 7.65
C ASP A 64 13.38 -4.03 6.59
N ALA A 65 12.10 -4.40 6.72
CA ALA A 65 11.44 -5.25 5.75
C ALA A 65 11.25 -4.54 4.39
N SER A 66 11.15 -5.34 3.33
CA SER A 66 10.77 -4.82 2.01
C SER A 66 9.42 -4.09 2.10
N PRO A 67 9.21 -3.03 1.29
CA PRO A 67 7.95 -2.28 1.32
C PRO A 67 6.77 -3.22 1.06
N ALA A 68 5.72 -3.07 1.87
CA ALA A 68 4.51 -3.89 1.76
C ALA A 68 3.95 -3.87 0.34
N ARG A 69 3.74 -5.04 -0.24
CA ARG A 69 3.18 -5.15 -1.59
C ARG A 69 1.67 -5.22 -1.52
N LEU A 70 1.02 -4.91 -2.63
CA LEU A 70 -0.43 -4.99 -2.74
C LEU A 70 -0.96 -6.40 -2.38
N GLU A 71 -0.24 -7.44 -2.80
CA GLU A 71 -0.59 -8.84 -2.50
C GLU A 71 -0.66 -9.15 -0.99
N ASP A 72 0.21 -8.55 -0.19
CA ASP A 72 0.29 -8.77 1.26
C ASP A 72 -0.84 -8.03 2.00
N VAL A 73 -1.24 -6.87 1.48
CA VAL A 73 -2.20 -5.96 2.12
C VAL A 73 -3.64 -6.27 1.74
N LEU A 74 -3.88 -6.79 0.52
CA LEU A 74 -5.22 -6.95 -0.05
C LEU A 74 -6.17 -7.79 0.81
N ARG A 75 -5.69 -8.93 1.32
CA ARG A 75 -6.55 -9.85 2.09
C ARG A 75 -6.91 -9.26 3.46
N PRO A 76 -5.96 -8.83 4.31
CA PRO A 76 -6.29 -8.19 5.58
C PRO A 76 -7.18 -6.95 5.42
N TRP A 77 -6.91 -6.14 4.39
CA TRP A 77 -7.72 -4.96 4.07
C TRP A 77 -9.16 -5.34 3.70
N ALA A 78 -9.36 -6.30 2.80
CA ALA A 78 -10.70 -6.74 2.37
C ALA A 78 -11.50 -7.36 3.53
N GLU A 79 -10.85 -8.20 4.34
CA GLU A 79 -11.47 -8.80 5.53
C GLU A 79 -11.85 -7.75 6.57
N GLY A 80 -10.99 -6.76 6.81
CA GLY A 80 -11.27 -5.62 7.69
C GLY A 80 -12.44 -4.78 7.22
N MET A 81 -12.47 -4.46 5.92
CA MET A 81 -13.54 -3.68 5.29
C MET A 81 -14.89 -4.40 5.38
N LEU A 82 -14.91 -5.69 5.07
CA LEU A 82 -16.14 -6.48 5.14
C LEU A 82 -16.64 -6.67 6.57
N ARG A 83 -15.74 -6.84 7.56
CA ARG A 83 -16.15 -6.91 8.97
C ARG A 83 -16.93 -5.66 9.40
N HIS A 84 -16.42 -4.47 9.08
CA HIS A 84 -17.10 -3.21 9.42
C HIS A 84 -18.38 -3.00 8.61
N ALA A 85 -18.37 -3.30 7.32
CA ALA A 85 -19.54 -3.14 6.46
C ALA A 85 -20.68 -4.09 6.86
N VAL A 86 -20.37 -5.35 7.19
CA VAL A 86 -21.36 -6.34 7.65
C VAL A 86 -21.92 -5.99 9.03
N ALA A 87 -21.12 -5.41 9.92
CA ALA A 87 -21.59 -4.97 11.24
C ALA A 87 -22.66 -3.87 11.13
N ARG A 88 -22.57 -2.99 10.12
CA ARG A 88 -23.56 -1.94 9.85
C ARG A 88 -24.73 -2.41 8.99
N GLU A 89 -24.47 -3.24 7.98
CA GLU A 89 -25.49 -3.77 7.07
C GLU A 89 -25.39 -5.30 6.98
N PRO A 90 -26.11 -6.05 7.83
CA PRO A 90 -25.98 -7.51 7.91
C PRO A 90 -26.40 -8.23 6.63
N ALA A 91 -27.19 -7.58 5.77
CA ALA A 91 -27.54 -8.13 4.46
C ALA A 91 -26.33 -8.37 3.54
N LEU A 92 -25.20 -7.68 3.76
CA LEU A 92 -23.94 -7.95 3.06
C LEU A 92 -23.35 -9.32 3.41
N ALA A 93 -23.66 -9.89 4.58
CA ALA A 93 -23.21 -11.23 4.95
C ALA A 93 -23.76 -12.28 3.98
N ALA A 94 -25.00 -12.12 3.49
CA ALA A 94 -25.58 -13.02 2.49
C ALA A 94 -24.82 -12.97 1.14
N LEU A 95 -24.28 -11.80 0.79
CA LEU A 95 -23.38 -11.67 -0.36
C LEU A 95 -22.02 -12.28 -0.06
N ARG A 96 -21.52 -12.29 1.17
CA ARG A 96 -20.25 -12.92 1.54
C ARG A 96 -20.30 -14.46 1.60
N GLU A 97 -21.34 -15.03 2.21
CA GLU A 97 -21.49 -16.49 2.40
C GLU A 97 -21.75 -17.28 1.10
N GLY A 98 -22.09 -16.58 0.02
CA GLY A 98 -22.43 -17.20 -1.25
C GLY A 98 -23.87 -17.68 -1.32
N LEU A 99 -24.31 -18.04 -2.53
CA LEU A 99 -25.67 -18.52 -2.77
C LEU A 99 -25.88 -19.89 -2.13
N ARG A 100 -26.23 -19.93 -0.84
CA ARG A 100 -26.71 -21.15 -0.15
C ARG A 100 -27.81 -21.85 -0.96
N ARG A 101 -28.64 -21.05 -1.65
CA ARG A 101 -29.67 -21.49 -2.60
C ARG A 101 -29.12 -22.31 -3.78
N TRP A 102 -27.94 -21.98 -4.29
CA TRP A 102 -27.31 -22.76 -5.37
C TRP A 102 -26.90 -24.15 -4.90
N ARG A 103 -26.38 -24.27 -3.67
CA ARG A 103 -26.05 -25.58 -3.09
C ARG A 103 -27.29 -26.46 -2.99
N TRP A 104 -28.40 -25.91 -2.52
CA TRP A 104 -29.69 -26.61 -2.49
C TRP A 104 -30.18 -26.99 -3.88
N ALA A 105 -30.17 -26.07 -4.84
CA ALA A 105 -30.57 -26.34 -6.22
C ALA A 105 -29.72 -27.44 -6.88
N ALA A 106 -28.41 -27.46 -6.61
CA ALA A 106 -27.49 -28.46 -7.14
C ALA A 106 -27.75 -29.89 -6.63
N TRP A 107 -28.43 -30.05 -5.49
CA TRP A 107 -28.88 -31.33 -4.96
C TRP A 107 -30.33 -31.65 -5.32
N ALA A 108 -31.20 -30.65 -5.26
CA ALA A 108 -32.62 -30.80 -5.56
C ALA A 108 -32.86 -31.14 -7.04
N ALA A 109 -32.09 -30.57 -7.97
CA ALA A 109 -32.29 -30.83 -9.40
C ALA A 109 -32.00 -32.29 -9.82
N PRO A 110 -30.89 -32.93 -9.42
CA PRO A 110 -30.69 -34.36 -9.71
C PRO A 110 -31.72 -35.26 -9.03
N LEU A 111 -32.14 -34.95 -7.80
CA LEU A 111 -33.19 -35.69 -7.11
C LEU A 111 -34.54 -35.57 -7.83
N ALA A 112 -34.91 -34.36 -8.26
CA ALA A 112 -36.10 -34.14 -9.06
C ALA A 112 -36.03 -34.91 -10.40
N ALA A 113 -34.86 -34.95 -11.04
CA ALA A 113 -34.67 -35.73 -12.26
C ALA A 113 -34.80 -37.24 -12.02
N LEU A 114 -34.27 -37.77 -10.91
CA LEU A 114 -34.46 -39.16 -10.50
C LEU A 114 -35.94 -39.51 -10.34
N LEU A 115 -36.67 -38.67 -9.59
CA LEU A 115 -38.10 -38.85 -9.34
C LEU A 115 -38.92 -38.73 -10.62
N ALA A 116 -38.56 -37.80 -11.51
CA ALA A 116 -39.20 -37.65 -12.82
C ALA A 116 -38.96 -38.89 -13.70
N GLY A 117 -37.73 -39.42 -13.72
CA GLY A 117 -37.41 -40.67 -14.42
C GLY A 117 -38.17 -41.87 -13.86
N LEU A 118 -38.29 -41.95 -12.52
CA LEU A 118 -39.08 -42.98 -11.85
C LEU A 118 -40.57 -42.89 -12.20
N ALA A 119 -41.12 -41.68 -12.30
CA ALA A 119 -42.53 -41.45 -12.65
C ALA A 119 -42.84 -41.61 -14.14
N ALA A 120 -41.84 -41.50 -15.03
CA ALA A 120 -42.04 -41.48 -16.48
C ALA A 120 -42.67 -42.78 -17.02
N ASP A 121 -42.37 -43.92 -16.41
CA ASP A 121 -42.93 -45.22 -16.80
C ASP A 121 -44.43 -45.38 -16.46
N ARG A 122 -45.03 -44.45 -15.71
CA ARG A 122 -46.49 -44.43 -15.47
C ARG A 122 -47.30 -43.81 -16.62
N ILE A 123 -46.62 -43.26 -17.64
CA ILE A 123 -47.25 -42.49 -18.73
C ILE A 123 -47.44 -43.37 -20.00
N ALA A 124 -46.88 -44.58 -20.07
CA ALA A 124 -47.01 -45.50 -21.20
C ALA A 124 -47.87 -46.73 -20.86
N ASN A 125 -48.53 -47.32 -21.88
CA ASN A 125 -49.53 -48.39 -21.79
C ASN A 125 -49.16 -49.53 -20.83
N ALA A 126 -50.10 -49.90 -19.95
CA ALA A 126 -49.84 -50.63 -18.70
C ALA A 126 -49.42 -52.12 -18.81
N HIS A 127 -49.53 -52.76 -19.99
CA HIS A 127 -49.35 -54.22 -20.12
C HIS A 127 -48.45 -54.67 -21.28
N ARG A 128 -48.11 -53.79 -22.22
CA ARG A 128 -47.35 -54.11 -23.44
C ARG A 128 -46.07 -53.30 -23.50
N VAL A 129 -44.94 -53.97 -23.70
CA VAL A 129 -43.64 -53.32 -23.79
C VAL A 129 -42.96 -53.68 -25.10
N ASP A 130 -42.75 -52.65 -25.91
CA ASP A 130 -42.08 -52.77 -27.20
C ASP A 130 -40.60 -53.14 -27.03
N LEU A 131 -40.17 -54.16 -27.77
CA LEU A 131 -38.77 -54.56 -27.91
C LEU A 131 -37.91 -53.35 -28.31
N LEU A 132 -38.42 -52.49 -29.20
CA LEU A 132 -37.80 -51.24 -29.63
C LEU A 132 -38.50 -50.02 -29.03
N SER A 133 -38.61 -49.97 -27.69
CA SER A 133 -39.29 -48.90 -26.96
C SER A 133 -38.88 -47.50 -27.45
N PRO A 134 -39.77 -46.76 -28.15
CA PRO A 134 -39.43 -45.44 -28.71
C PRO A 134 -38.97 -44.42 -27.66
N PRO A 135 -39.58 -44.34 -26.46
CA PRO A 135 -39.09 -43.45 -25.39
C PRO A 135 -37.66 -43.76 -24.96
N LEU A 136 -37.30 -45.04 -24.80
CA LEU A 136 -35.94 -45.43 -24.40
C LEU A 136 -34.95 -45.15 -25.53
N LEU A 137 -35.29 -45.48 -26.77
CA LEU A 137 -34.46 -45.17 -27.94
C LEU A 137 -34.20 -43.66 -28.09
N LEU A 138 -35.20 -42.82 -27.84
CA LEU A 138 -35.05 -41.37 -27.85
C LEU A 138 -34.04 -40.90 -26.80
N VAL A 139 -34.12 -41.43 -25.57
CA VAL A 139 -33.16 -41.12 -24.49
C VAL A 139 -31.73 -41.51 -24.89
N LEU A 140 -31.55 -42.70 -25.48
CA LEU A 140 -30.24 -43.15 -25.95
C LEU A 140 -29.70 -42.27 -27.09
N ALA A 141 -30.51 -42.05 -28.12
CA ALA A 141 -30.14 -41.22 -29.28
C ALA A 141 -29.77 -39.79 -28.86
N TRP A 142 -30.53 -39.19 -27.96
CA TRP A 142 -30.22 -37.87 -27.41
C TRP A 142 -28.87 -37.85 -26.67
N ASN A 143 -28.57 -38.87 -25.86
CA ASN A 143 -27.28 -38.96 -25.17
C ASN A 143 -26.12 -39.10 -26.16
N LEU A 144 -26.24 -39.96 -27.17
CA LEU A 144 -25.25 -40.12 -28.23
C LEU A 144 -25.02 -38.81 -28.99
N ALA A 145 -26.09 -38.08 -29.35
CA ALA A 145 -25.99 -36.78 -30.00
C ALA A 145 -25.24 -35.75 -29.13
N VAL A 146 -25.52 -35.72 -27.82
CA VAL A 146 -24.79 -34.85 -26.89
C VAL A 146 -23.32 -35.22 -26.80
N TYR A 147 -22.97 -36.51 -26.77
CA TYR A 147 -21.58 -36.95 -26.77
C TYR A 147 -20.86 -36.57 -28.08
N GLY A 148 -21.52 -36.75 -29.23
CA GLY A 148 -21.02 -36.29 -30.52
C GLY A 148 -20.74 -34.78 -30.52
N LEU A 149 -21.67 -33.97 -30.00
CA LEU A 149 -21.49 -32.52 -29.87
C LEU A 149 -20.32 -32.15 -28.94
N LEU A 150 -20.14 -32.85 -27.83
CA LEU A 150 -19.04 -32.62 -26.89
C LEU A 150 -17.69 -33.00 -27.50
N ALA A 151 -17.60 -34.14 -28.18
CA ALA A 151 -16.41 -34.60 -28.89
C ALA A 151 -16.03 -33.61 -30.00
N TRP A 152 -17.01 -33.17 -30.79
CA TRP A 152 -16.85 -32.16 -31.82
C TRP A 152 -16.32 -30.82 -31.28
N LYS A 153 -16.90 -30.31 -30.19
CA LYS A 153 -16.40 -29.10 -29.51
C LYS A 153 -14.97 -29.29 -29.00
N GLY A 154 -14.64 -30.47 -28.47
CA GLY A 154 -13.28 -30.81 -28.05
C GLY A 154 -12.28 -30.82 -29.20
N LEU A 155 -12.67 -31.40 -30.34
CA LEU A 155 -11.84 -31.46 -31.54
C LEU A 155 -11.60 -30.07 -32.14
N ARG A 156 -12.63 -29.22 -32.25
CA ARG A 156 -12.47 -27.82 -32.72
C ARG A 156 -11.51 -27.01 -31.85
N ARG A 157 -11.55 -27.20 -30.53
CA ARG A 157 -10.63 -26.54 -29.60
C ARG A 157 -9.17 -26.98 -29.81
N ARG A 158 -8.95 -28.23 -30.19
CA ARG A 158 -7.60 -28.77 -30.49
C ARG A 158 -7.09 -28.33 -31.86
N MET A 159 -7.97 -28.18 -32.84
CA MET A 159 -7.62 -27.76 -34.21
C MET A 159 -7.37 -26.25 -34.37
N GLY A 160 -7.28 -25.49 -33.27
CA GLY A 160 -6.77 -24.12 -33.29
C GLY A 160 -7.64 -23.10 -34.04
N THR A 161 -8.85 -23.44 -34.50
CA THR A 161 -9.77 -22.44 -35.06
C THR A 161 -10.08 -21.44 -33.95
N PRO A 162 -9.63 -20.17 -34.08
CA PRO A 162 -9.92 -19.16 -33.09
C PRO A 162 -11.42 -18.94 -33.18
N GLN A 163 -12.15 -19.47 -32.19
CA GLN A 163 -13.47 -18.93 -31.94
C GLN A 163 -13.21 -17.46 -31.62
N ALA A 164 -13.60 -16.56 -32.52
CA ALA A 164 -13.41 -15.12 -32.39
C ALA A 164 -13.84 -14.71 -30.98
N SER A 165 -12.84 -14.58 -30.10
CA SER A 165 -12.99 -14.00 -28.79
C SER A 165 -13.24 -12.54 -29.08
N LEU A 166 -14.52 -12.16 -29.23
CA LEU A 166 -14.91 -10.77 -29.05
C LEU A 166 -14.27 -10.33 -27.72
N PRO A 167 -13.43 -9.28 -27.72
CA PRO A 167 -12.74 -8.85 -26.52
C PRO A 167 -13.78 -8.54 -25.43
N GLY A 168 -13.62 -9.14 -24.24
CA GLY A 168 -14.19 -8.65 -22.99
C GLY A 168 -15.70 -8.83 -22.74
N GLY A 169 -16.42 -9.67 -23.49
CA GLY A 169 -17.86 -9.90 -23.23
C GLY A 169 -18.16 -11.22 -22.52
N PRO A 170 -18.95 -11.26 -21.42
CA PRO A 170 -19.42 -12.53 -20.88
C PRO A 170 -20.28 -13.28 -21.91
N PRO A 171 -20.35 -14.63 -21.86
CA PRO A 171 -21.06 -15.42 -22.87
C PRO A 171 -22.54 -14.98 -23.01
N ARG A 172 -23.10 -15.02 -24.23
CA ARG A 172 -24.48 -14.55 -24.57
C ARG A 172 -25.59 -14.87 -23.54
N PRO A 173 -25.67 -16.05 -22.90
CA PRO A 173 -26.68 -16.31 -21.85
C PRO A 173 -26.46 -15.47 -20.57
N VAL A 174 -25.22 -15.09 -20.25
CA VAL A 174 -24.89 -14.21 -19.11
C VAL A 174 -25.31 -12.76 -19.39
N ARG A 175 -25.22 -12.30 -20.64
CA ARG A 175 -25.77 -11.01 -21.08
C ARG A 175 -27.31 -10.95 -20.99
N TRP A 176 -27.98 -12.06 -21.25
CA TRP A 176 -29.43 -12.17 -21.10
C TRP A 176 -29.84 -12.18 -19.62
N LEU A 177 -29.14 -12.96 -18.78
CA LEU A 177 -29.32 -12.96 -17.32
C LEU A 177 -29.04 -11.57 -16.71
N HIS A 178 -28.04 -10.86 -17.24
CA HIS A 178 -27.73 -9.47 -16.90
C HIS A 178 -28.89 -8.52 -17.21
N GLY A 179 -29.50 -8.60 -18.40
CA GLY A 179 -30.68 -7.81 -18.75
C GLY A 179 -31.92 -8.14 -17.91
N TRP A 180 -32.03 -9.37 -17.40
CA TRP A 180 -33.13 -9.79 -16.52
C TRP A 180 -32.92 -9.31 -15.08
N LEU A 181 -31.71 -9.46 -14.52
CA LEU A 181 -31.35 -8.94 -13.20
C LEU A 181 -31.47 -7.41 -13.16
N GLN A 182 -30.97 -6.68 -14.16
CA GLN A 182 -31.10 -5.21 -14.18
C GLN A 182 -32.54 -4.72 -14.29
N ARG A 183 -33.46 -5.49 -14.90
CA ARG A 183 -34.88 -5.14 -14.98
C ARG A 183 -35.66 -5.49 -13.70
N GLY A 184 -35.24 -6.52 -12.95
CA GLY A 184 -35.82 -6.88 -11.66
C GLY A 184 -35.46 -5.93 -10.51
N PHE A 185 -34.40 -5.14 -10.66
CA PHE A 185 -33.92 -4.16 -9.68
C PHE A 185 -34.19 -2.71 -10.14
N ARG A 186 -35.47 -2.33 -10.30
CA ARG A 186 -35.85 -0.90 -10.31
C ARG A 186 -36.03 -0.42 -8.87
N PRO A 187 -35.17 0.46 -8.34
CA PRO A 187 -35.26 0.84 -6.93
C PRO A 187 -36.38 1.86 -6.71
N GLY A 188 -37.35 1.48 -5.88
CA GLY A 188 -38.17 2.45 -5.16
C GLY A 188 -37.29 3.29 -4.22
N ARG A 189 -37.54 4.60 -4.16
CA ARG A 189 -36.78 5.63 -3.44
C ARG A 189 -36.63 5.37 -1.93
N ARG A 190 -35.72 4.48 -1.51
CA ARG A 190 -35.18 4.42 -0.14
C ARG A 190 -33.65 4.33 -0.18
N ARG A 191 -32.98 5.36 0.37
CA ARG A 191 -31.52 5.60 0.28
C ARG A 191 -30.63 4.38 0.60
N GLY A 192 -30.97 3.57 1.61
CA GLY A 192 -30.16 2.40 2.03
C GLY A 192 -30.28 1.15 1.14
N ARG A 193 -31.49 0.83 0.66
CA ARG A 193 -31.71 -0.34 -0.21
C ARG A 193 -31.11 -0.16 -1.62
N GLY A 194 -30.97 1.09 -2.06
CA GLY A 194 -30.31 1.42 -3.32
C GLY A 194 -28.83 1.10 -3.32
N LEU A 195 -28.09 1.49 -2.26
CA LEU A 195 -26.64 1.25 -2.17
C LEU A 195 -26.32 -0.25 -2.16
N LEU A 196 -26.98 -1.02 -1.30
CA LEU A 196 -26.81 -2.48 -1.22
C LEU A 196 -27.11 -3.17 -2.55
N ALA A 197 -28.20 -2.77 -3.23
CA ALA A 197 -28.56 -3.35 -4.54
C ALA A 197 -27.51 -3.04 -5.62
N ARG A 198 -26.94 -1.83 -5.63
CA ARG A 198 -25.85 -1.46 -6.55
C ARG A 198 -24.58 -2.24 -6.26
N ILE A 199 -24.18 -2.36 -4.99
CA ILE A 199 -23.01 -3.15 -4.56
C ILE A 199 -23.21 -4.61 -4.97
N GLY A 200 -24.38 -5.18 -4.70
CA GLY A 200 -24.69 -6.55 -5.09
C GLY A 200 -24.66 -6.76 -6.61
N ALA A 201 -25.20 -5.82 -7.39
CA ALA A 201 -25.18 -5.88 -8.85
C ALA A 201 -23.75 -5.82 -9.40
N ASP A 202 -22.95 -4.82 -8.99
CA ASP A 202 -21.55 -4.67 -9.40
C ASP A 202 -20.71 -5.90 -9.00
N PHE A 203 -20.87 -6.36 -7.77
CA PHE A 203 -20.23 -7.58 -7.30
C PHE A 203 -20.56 -8.79 -8.19
N HIS A 204 -21.84 -9.02 -8.51
CA HIS A 204 -22.22 -10.16 -9.33
C HIS A 204 -21.67 -10.11 -10.75
N LEU A 205 -21.51 -8.91 -11.33
CA LEU A 205 -20.88 -8.74 -12.63
C LEU A 205 -19.42 -9.17 -12.58
N ARG A 206 -18.63 -8.57 -11.69
CA ARG A 206 -17.20 -8.88 -11.54
C ARG A 206 -16.98 -10.33 -11.13
N TRP A 207 -17.84 -10.86 -10.26
CA TRP A 207 -17.81 -12.26 -9.86
C TRP A 207 -17.97 -13.19 -11.05
N LEU A 208 -18.93 -12.92 -11.95
CA LEU A 208 -19.16 -13.75 -13.14
C LEU A 208 -18.06 -13.60 -14.19
N GLU A 209 -17.46 -12.41 -14.31
CA GLU A 209 -16.29 -12.18 -15.16
C GLU A 209 -15.10 -13.04 -14.73
N HIS A 210 -14.79 -13.05 -13.42
CA HIS A 210 -13.65 -13.80 -12.89
C HIS A 210 -13.93 -15.30 -12.72
N THR A 211 -15.19 -15.68 -12.45
CA THR A 211 -15.56 -17.07 -12.14
C THR A 211 -16.37 -17.76 -13.22
N GLY A 212 -16.54 -17.17 -14.41
CA GLY A 212 -17.38 -17.73 -15.48
C GLY A 212 -17.04 -19.17 -15.85
N ALA A 213 -15.76 -19.51 -15.94
CA ALA A 213 -15.30 -20.89 -16.19
C ALA A 213 -15.63 -21.85 -15.03
N LEU A 214 -15.54 -21.37 -13.78
CA LEU A 214 -15.90 -22.11 -12.58
C LEU A 214 -17.42 -22.36 -12.52
N GLN A 215 -18.24 -21.33 -12.78
CA GLN A 215 -19.70 -21.48 -12.81
C GLN A 215 -20.13 -22.41 -13.94
N GLY A 216 -19.47 -22.35 -15.11
CA GLY A 216 -19.69 -23.29 -16.21
C GLY A 216 -19.44 -24.73 -15.78
N ALA A 217 -18.32 -25.02 -15.11
CA ALA A 217 -18.03 -26.36 -14.60
C ALA A 217 -19.07 -26.87 -13.58
N ARG A 218 -19.62 -25.98 -12.74
CA ARG A 218 -20.70 -26.32 -11.79
C ARG A 218 -22.01 -26.66 -12.51
N ILE A 219 -22.39 -25.86 -13.49
CA ILE A 219 -23.60 -26.09 -14.30
C ILE A 219 -23.45 -27.42 -15.07
N ASP A 220 -22.32 -27.63 -15.74
CA ASP A 220 -22.02 -28.87 -16.47
C ASP A 220 -22.16 -30.09 -15.54
N ARG A 221 -21.59 -30.01 -14.32
CA ARG A 221 -21.69 -31.08 -13.31
C ARG A 221 -23.15 -31.37 -12.95
N VAL A 222 -23.94 -30.36 -12.62
CA VAL A 222 -25.34 -30.54 -12.24
C VAL A 222 -26.16 -31.13 -13.39
N LEU A 223 -25.97 -30.64 -14.62
CA LEU A 223 -26.68 -31.15 -15.80
C LEU A 223 -26.36 -32.64 -16.07
N HIS A 224 -25.09 -33.04 -15.94
CA HIS A 224 -24.71 -34.44 -16.08
C HIS A 224 -25.28 -35.32 -14.97
N LEU A 225 -25.29 -34.84 -13.72
CA LEU A 225 -25.93 -35.54 -12.60
C LEU A 225 -27.44 -35.68 -12.81
N CYS A 226 -28.13 -34.64 -13.28
CA CYS A 226 -29.55 -34.74 -13.63
C CYS A 226 -29.81 -35.78 -14.72
N ALA A 227 -28.99 -35.81 -15.77
CA ALA A 227 -29.13 -36.79 -16.84
C ALA A 227 -28.87 -38.24 -16.35
N ALA A 228 -27.83 -38.44 -15.54
CA ALA A 228 -27.53 -39.74 -14.93
C ALA A 228 -28.66 -40.19 -13.99
N ALA A 229 -29.12 -39.28 -13.12
CA ALA A 229 -30.18 -39.54 -12.16
C ALA A 229 -31.52 -39.85 -12.86
N GLY A 230 -31.89 -39.09 -13.90
CA GLY A 230 -33.09 -39.38 -14.68
C GLY A 230 -33.04 -40.73 -15.37
N ALA A 231 -31.90 -41.11 -15.96
CA ALA A 231 -31.72 -42.43 -16.55
C ALA A 231 -31.72 -43.57 -15.51
N ALA A 232 -31.13 -43.34 -14.34
CA ALA A 232 -31.20 -44.27 -13.22
C ALA A 232 -32.63 -44.42 -12.69
N GLY A 233 -33.41 -43.33 -12.66
CA GLY A 233 -34.82 -43.33 -12.28
C GLY A 233 -35.67 -44.12 -13.26
N LEU A 234 -35.44 -43.94 -14.57
CA LEU A 234 -36.05 -44.75 -15.62
C LEU A 234 -35.72 -46.23 -15.46
N ALA A 235 -34.44 -46.57 -15.28
CA ALA A 235 -34.00 -47.95 -15.05
C ALA A 235 -34.63 -48.56 -13.80
N LEU A 236 -34.67 -47.80 -12.69
CA LEU A 236 -35.31 -48.22 -11.45
C LEU A 236 -36.81 -48.43 -11.62
N SER A 237 -37.48 -47.60 -12.43
CA SER A 237 -38.90 -47.76 -12.74
C SER A 237 -39.18 -49.08 -13.45
N LEU A 238 -38.37 -49.42 -14.46
CA LEU A 238 -38.45 -50.71 -15.17
C LEU A 238 -38.24 -51.90 -14.22
N LEU A 239 -37.26 -51.80 -13.30
CA LEU A 239 -36.98 -52.86 -12.33
C LEU A 239 -38.12 -53.04 -11.32
N LEU A 240 -38.63 -51.93 -10.74
CA LEU A 240 -39.71 -51.98 -9.76
C LEU A 240 -41.01 -52.49 -10.36
N ARG A 241 -41.33 -52.09 -11.60
CA ARG A 241 -42.50 -52.61 -12.28
C ARG A 241 -42.33 -54.09 -12.64
N GLY A 242 -41.14 -54.51 -13.08
CA GLY A 242 -40.84 -55.92 -13.35
C GLY A 242 -40.98 -56.84 -12.13
N LEU A 243 -40.98 -56.29 -10.91
CA LEU A 243 -41.22 -57.02 -9.67
C LEU A 243 -42.72 -57.30 -9.42
N VAL A 244 -43.61 -56.42 -9.90
CA VAL A 244 -45.06 -56.45 -9.59
C VAL A 244 -45.90 -56.91 -10.79
N VAL A 245 -45.42 -56.67 -12.02
CA VAL A 245 -46.16 -56.93 -13.27
C VAL A 245 -45.32 -57.80 -14.20
N ARG A 246 -45.96 -58.81 -14.81
CA ARG A 246 -45.34 -59.60 -15.87
C ARG A 246 -45.36 -58.80 -17.17
N TYR A 247 -44.19 -58.45 -17.69
CA TYR A 247 -44.06 -57.76 -18.96
C TYR A 247 -44.43 -58.68 -20.13
N GLN A 248 -45.38 -58.24 -20.98
CA GLN A 248 -45.56 -58.81 -22.31
C GLN A 248 -44.56 -58.12 -23.25
N PHE A 249 -43.66 -58.94 -23.79
CA PHE A 249 -42.52 -58.49 -24.58
C PHE A 249 -42.80 -58.80 -26.05
N GLY A 250 -42.71 -57.79 -26.91
CA GLY A 250 -42.83 -58.00 -28.35
C GLY A 250 -42.63 -56.78 -29.21
N TRP A 251 -42.83 -56.94 -30.51
CA TRP A 251 -42.74 -55.85 -31.48
C TRP A 251 -43.83 -56.01 -32.54
N GLU A 252 -44.27 -54.87 -33.07
CA GLU A 252 -45.18 -54.77 -34.20
C GLU A 252 -44.57 -53.80 -35.21
N SER A 253 -44.55 -54.15 -36.50
CA SER A 253 -44.14 -53.22 -37.55
C SER A 253 -44.90 -53.49 -38.84
N THR A 254 -45.43 -52.44 -39.45
CA THR A 254 -46.01 -52.49 -40.81
C THR A 254 -44.93 -52.52 -41.90
N PHE A 255 -43.70 -52.10 -41.56
CA PHE A 255 -42.63 -51.87 -42.55
C PHE A 255 -41.42 -52.78 -42.37
N LEU A 256 -41.19 -53.31 -41.18
CA LEU A 256 -40.00 -54.10 -40.85
C LEU A 256 -40.35 -55.57 -40.68
N ASP A 257 -39.51 -56.46 -41.21
CA ASP A 257 -39.59 -57.90 -40.96
C ASP A 257 -38.75 -58.31 -39.73
N ALA A 258 -38.90 -59.58 -39.32
CA ALA A 258 -38.19 -60.12 -38.16
C ALA A 258 -36.66 -60.08 -38.31
N ALA A 259 -36.14 -60.24 -39.53
CA ALA A 259 -34.70 -60.19 -39.80
C ALA A 259 -34.15 -58.78 -39.64
N GLN A 260 -34.88 -57.76 -40.08
CA GLN A 260 -34.54 -56.35 -39.92
C GLN A 260 -34.61 -55.92 -38.46
N VAL A 261 -35.64 -56.33 -37.72
CA VAL A 261 -35.73 -56.05 -36.27
C VAL A 261 -34.60 -56.74 -35.50
N HIS A 262 -34.24 -57.98 -35.87
CA HIS A 262 -33.08 -58.67 -35.32
C HIS A 262 -31.77 -57.92 -35.60
N ALA A 263 -31.58 -57.42 -36.83
CA ALA A 263 -30.40 -56.64 -37.17
C ALA A 263 -30.29 -55.36 -36.32
N ILE A 264 -31.41 -54.63 -36.13
CA ILE A 264 -31.46 -53.43 -35.29
C ILE A 264 -31.15 -53.78 -33.83
N ALA A 265 -31.80 -54.80 -33.27
CA ALA A 265 -31.58 -55.25 -31.91
C ALA A 265 -30.13 -55.68 -31.67
N ARG A 266 -29.53 -56.40 -32.65
CA ARG A 266 -28.13 -56.80 -32.60
C ARG A 266 -27.20 -55.60 -32.48
N VAL A 267 -27.40 -54.56 -33.28
CA VAL A 267 -26.58 -53.34 -33.23
C VAL A 267 -26.81 -52.55 -31.94
N LEU A 268 -28.06 -52.41 -31.51
CA LEU A 268 -28.44 -51.66 -30.30
C LEU A 268 -27.84 -52.27 -29.04
N PHE A 269 -27.90 -53.59 -28.90
CA PHE A 269 -27.42 -54.31 -27.73
C PHE A 269 -25.99 -54.85 -27.86
N TRP A 270 -25.36 -54.73 -29.03
CA TRP A 270 -23.96 -55.09 -29.25
C TRP A 270 -23.01 -54.56 -28.17
N PRO A 271 -22.99 -53.27 -27.80
CA PRO A 271 -22.01 -52.76 -26.84
C PRO A 271 -22.19 -53.38 -25.45
N LEU A 272 -23.43 -53.72 -25.08
CA LEU A 272 -23.72 -54.36 -23.80
C LEU A 272 -23.33 -55.84 -23.82
N THR A 273 -23.77 -56.58 -24.83
CA THR A 273 -23.52 -58.03 -24.96
C THR A 273 -22.04 -58.33 -25.11
N ALA A 274 -21.30 -57.53 -25.88
CA ALA A 274 -19.85 -57.64 -26.03
C ALA A 274 -19.09 -57.38 -24.71
N LEU A 275 -19.57 -56.44 -23.88
CA LEU A 275 -18.92 -56.06 -22.64
C LEU A 275 -19.24 -57.00 -21.47
N THR A 276 -20.49 -57.48 -21.39
CA THR A 276 -21.01 -58.24 -20.24
C THR A 276 -21.08 -59.75 -20.48
N GLY A 277 -20.92 -60.19 -21.73
CA GLY A 277 -21.10 -61.60 -22.11
C GLY A 277 -22.56 -62.08 -22.07
N LEU A 278 -23.53 -61.16 -21.94
CA LEU A 278 -24.95 -61.51 -22.01
C LEU A 278 -25.30 -62.07 -23.40
N ALA A 279 -26.14 -63.12 -23.42
CA ALA A 279 -26.58 -63.74 -24.66
C ALA A 279 -27.44 -62.76 -25.49
N PRO A 280 -27.08 -62.48 -26.76
CA PRO A 280 -27.91 -61.66 -27.64
C PRO A 280 -29.20 -62.41 -28.00
N PHE A 281 -30.26 -61.67 -28.33
CA PHE A 281 -31.51 -62.26 -28.82
C PHE A 281 -31.29 -62.98 -30.15
N SER A 282 -31.73 -64.23 -30.26
CA SER A 282 -31.67 -64.96 -31.54
C SER A 282 -32.74 -64.47 -32.52
N LEU A 283 -32.59 -64.79 -33.80
CA LEU A 283 -33.62 -64.49 -34.80
C LEU A 283 -34.94 -65.18 -34.47
N GLU A 284 -34.88 -66.43 -34.01
CA GLU A 284 -36.05 -67.21 -33.58
C GLU A 284 -36.76 -66.57 -32.38
N GLU A 285 -36.00 -66.09 -31.38
CA GLU A 285 -36.56 -65.39 -30.21
C GLU A 285 -37.26 -64.08 -30.62
N ILE A 286 -36.73 -63.35 -31.60
CA ILE A 286 -37.33 -62.10 -32.09
C ILE A 286 -38.56 -62.38 -32.96
N ALA A 287 -38.52 -63.39 -33.82
CA ALA A 287 -39.68 -63.80 -34.61
C ALA A 287 -40.82 -64.30 -33.70
N ALA A 288 -40.50 -65.07 -32.67
CA ALA A 288 -41.48 -65.56 -31.68
C ALA A 288 -42.07 -64.44 -30.80
N ALA A 289 -41.45 -63.26 -30.77
CA ALA A 289 -41.93 -62.11 -30.02
C ALA A 289 -42.79 -61.14 -30.87
N GLN A 290 -43.04 -61.44 -32.14
CA GLN A 290 -43.92 -60.62 -32.98
C GLN A 290 -45.35 -60.60 -32.42
N ASP A 291 -46.05 -59.47 -32.58
CA ASP A 291 -47.43 -59.25 -32.10
C ASP A 291 -47.61 -59.49 -30.58
N PHE A 292 -46.55 -59.22 -29.79
CA PHE A 292 -46.51 -59.41 -28.34
C PHE A 292 -46.73 -60.85 -27.87
N ALA A 293 -46.38 -61.84 -28.71
CA ALA A 293 -46.46 -63.26 -28.37
C ALA A 293 -45.38 -63.75 -27.38
N GLY A 294 -44.37 -62.92 -27.06
CA GLY A 294 -43.27 -63.27 -26.15
C GLY A 294 -43.70 -63.27 -24.67
N GLN A 295 -43.47 -64.38 -23.95
CA GLN A 295 -43.84 -64.54 -22.54
C GLN A 295 -42.66 -64.90 -21.62
N GLY A 296 -42.77 -64.51 -20.34
CA GLY A 296 -41.91 -65.01 -19.26
C GLY A 296 -40.44 -64.59 -19.33
N ALA A 297 -39.54 -65.56 -19.54
CA ALA A 297 -38.08 -65.39 -19.41
C ALA A 297 -37.47 -64.37 -20.38
N ALA A 298 -38.09 -64.17 -21.56
CA ALA A 298 -37.66 -63.17 -22.54
C ALA A 298 -37.88 -61.73 -22.04
N GLY A 299 -38.99 -61.48 -21.32
CA GLY A 299 -39.30 -60.17 -20.74
C GLY A 299 -38.31 -59.75 -19.65
N ASN A 300 -37.91 -60.68 -18.78
CA ASN A 300 -36.87 -60.41 -17.77
C ASN A 300 -35.53 -60.04 -18.44
N ARG A 301 -35.13 -60.78 -19.48
CA ARG A 301 -33.90 -60.51 -20.23
C ARG A 301 -33.93 -59.12 -20.88
N TRP A 302 -35.07 -58.74 -21.48
CA TRP A 302 -35.26 -57.41 -22.06
C TRP A 302 -35.07 -56.28 -21.03
N VAL A 303 -35.64 -56.40 -19.83
CA VAL A 303 -35.47 -55.40 -18.76
C VAL A 303 -33.99 -55.24 -18.44
N TRP A 304 -33.27 -56.34 -18.18
CA TRP A 304 -31.84 -56.29 -17.86
C TRP A 304 -30.99 -55.76 -19.01
N MET A 305 -31.36 -56.04 -20.26
CA MET A 305 -30.67 -55.51 -21.42
C MET A 305 -30.87 -53.99 -21.56
N TYR A 306 -32.07 -53.46 -21.35
CA TYR A 306 -32.29 -52.01 -21.37
C TYR A 306 -31.70 -51.29 -20.15
N VAL A 307 -31.80 -51.88 -18.95
CA VAL A 307 -31.15 -51.36 -17.75
C VAL A 307 -29.64 -51.31 -17.95
N GLY A 308 -29.04 -52.40 -18.42
CA GLY A 308 -27.62 -52.47 -18.73
C GLY A 308 -27.21 -51.44 -19.78
N LEU A 309 -28.00 -51.26 -20.83
CA LEU A 309 -27.73 -50.30 -21.89
C LEU A 309 -27.87 -48.84 -21.41
N LEU A 310 -28.89 -48.53 -20.60
CA LEU A 310 -29.03 -47.22 -19.94
C LEU A 310 -27.85 -46.94 -19.01
N VAL A 311 -27.41 -47.93 -18.23
CA VAL A 311 -26.25 -47.79 -17.35
C VAL A 311 -24.98 -47.54 -18.17
N LEU A 312 -24.75 -48.35 -19.20
CA LEU A 312 -23.54 -48.31 -20.02
C LEU A 312 -23.44 -47.05 -20.89
N VAL A 313 -24.54 -46.67 -21.56
CA VAL A 313 -24.55 -45.57 -22.53
C VAL A 313 -24.88 -44.23 -21.88
N VAL A 314 -25.66 -44.22 -20.80
CA VAL A 314 -26.13 -42.96 -20.19
C VAL A 314 -25.55 -42.75 -18.79
N VAL A 315 -25.86 -43.61 -17.82
CA VAL A 315 -25.51 -43.36 -16.41
C VAL A 315 -24.00 -43.27 -16.21
N LEU A 316 -23.25 -44.29 -16.63
CA LEU A 316 -21.80 -44.35 -16.41
C LEU A 316 -21.06 -43.21 -17.14
N PRO A 317 -21.27 -42.95 -18.45
CA PRO A 317 -20.59 -41.85 -19.13
C PRO A 317 -20.96 -40.48 -18.55
N ARG A 318 -22.23 -40.27 -18.14
CA ARG A 318 -22.65 -39.02 -17.49
C ARG A 318 -22.01 -38.84 -16.12
N LEU A 319 -21.86 -39.90 -15.32
CA LEU A 319 -21.15 -39.84 -14.04
C LEU A 319 -19.66 -39.53 -14.24
N LEU A 320 -19.01 -40.11 -15.25
CA LEU A 320 -17.63 -39.79 -15.61
C LEU A 320 -17.48 -38.32 -16.03
N LEU A 321 -18.40 -37.79 -16.85
CA LEU A 321 -18.42 -36.38 -17.23
C LEU A 321 -18.69 -35.46 -16.02
N ALA A 322 -19.56 -35.86 -15.09
CA ALA A 322 -19.81 -35.14 -13.85
C ALA A 322 -18.56 -35.12 -12.94
N ALA A 323 -17.81 -36.24 -12.87
CA ALA A 323 -16.54 -36.32 -12.15
C ALA A 323 -15.47 -35.44 -12.79
N ALA A 324 -15.36 -35.43 -14.13
CA ALA A 324 -14.46 -34.55 -14.85
C ALA A 324 -14.82 -33.06 -14.63
N ALA A 325 -16.12 -32.72 -14.62
CA ALA A 325 -16.60 -31.37 -14.30
C ALA A 325 -16.29 -30.99 -12.85
N ARG A 326 -16.44 -31.92 -11.89
CA ARG A 326 -16.05 -31.72 -10.49
C ARG A 326 -14.55 -31.48 -10.33
N TRP A 327 -13.73 -32.25 -11.03
CA TRP A 327 -12.29 -32.05 -11.01
C TRP A 327 -11.88 -30.68 -11.59
N ARG A 328 -12.52 -30.25 -12.68
CA ARG A 328 -12.36 -28.89 -13.22
C ARG A 328 -12.82 -27.82 -12.23
N GLU A 329 -13.95 -28.02 -11.56
CA GLU A 329 -14.47 -27.13 -10.52
C GLU A 329 -13.43 -26.93 -9.40
N VAL A 330 -12.93 -28.02 -8.81
CA VAL A 330 -11.94 -27.97 -7.70
C VAL A 330 -10.63 -27.32 -8.14
N ARG A 331 -10.20 -27.58 -9.38
CA ARG A 331 -8.99 -26.95 -9.94
C ARG A 331 -9.16 -25.44 -10.09
N LEU A 332 -10.30 -25.00 -10.62
CA LEU A 332 -10.58 -23.59 -10.89
C LEU A 332 -10.85 -22.81 -9.61
N SER A 333 -11.51 -23.40 -8.61
CA SER A 333 -11.80 -22.72 -7.32
C SER A 333 -10.54 -22.43 -6.49
N ARG A 334 -9.43 -23.13 -6.77
CA ARG A 334 -8.13 -22.94 -6.13
C ARG A 334 -7.18 -22.02 -6.92
N ARG A 335 -7.58 -21.60 -8.13
CA ARG A 335 -6.73 -20.84 -9.07
C ARG A 335 -7.50 -19.66 -9.65
N CYS A 336 -8.23 -18.95 -8.79
CA CYS A 336 -8.83 -17.68 -9.19
C CYS A 336 -7.70 -16.67 -9.39
N LEU A 337 -7.59 -16.13 -10.60
CA LEU A 337 -6.59 -15.12 -10.93
C LEU A 337 -7.22 -13.74 -10.79
N LEU A 338 -6.50 -12.86 -10.11
CA LEU A 338 -6.86 -11.46 -9.95
C LEU A 338 -5.73 -10.62 -10.56
N ASP A 339 -6.09 -9.72 -11.48
CA ASP A 339 -5.13 -8.79 -12.05
C ASP A 339 -4.89 -7.62 -11.08
N LEU A 340 -3.68 -7.57 -10.51
CA LEU A 340 -3.30 -6.53 -9.57
C LEU A 340 -3.03 -5.19 -10.25
N GLN A 341 -2.93 -5.13 -11.59
CA GLN A 341 -2.74 -3.89 -12.35
C GLN A 341 -4.05 -3.24 -12.78
N ALA A 342 -5.18 -3.91 -12.52
CA ALA A 342 -6.49 -3.36 -12.85
C ALA A 342 -6.68 -1.96 -12.23
N PRO A 343 -7.36 -1.01 -12.92
CA PRO A 343 -7.59 0.34 -12.42
C PRO A 343 -8.35 0.38 -11.10
N ALA A 344 -9.13 -0.66 -10.82
CA ALA A 344 -9.85 -0.81 -9.55
C ALA A 344 -8.94 -0.82 -8.31
N PHE A 345 -7.64 -1.09 -8.48
CA PHE A 345 -6.65 -1.06 -7.40
C PHE A 345 -5.75 0.19 -7.41
N ASP A 346 -6.00 1.18 -8.29
CA ASP A 346 -5.19 2.41 -8.37
C ASP A 346 -5.13 3.15 -7.03
N ALA A 347 -6.28 3.34 -6.37
CA ALA A 347 -6.37 4.03 -5.09
C ALA A 347 -5.57 3.29 -4.01
N LEU A 348 -5.74 1.97 -3.92
CA LEU A 348 -5.04 1.15 -2.94
C LEU A 348 -3.52 1.10 -3.22
N ARG A 349 -3.09 0.95 -4.48
CA ARG A 349 -1.66 1.04 -4.87
C ARG A 349 -1.07 2.39 -4.53
N ALA A 350 -1.78 3.48 -4.84
CA ALA A 350 -1.32 4.83 -4.55
C ALA A 350 -1.14 5.04 -3.04
N ALA A 351 -1.94 4.37 -2.20
CA ALA A 351 -1.87 4.47 -0.74
C ALA A 351 -0.79 3.58 -0.09
N LEU A 352 -0.16 2.67 -0.83
CA LEU A 352 0.94 1.85 -0.31
C LEU A 352 2.19 2.72 -0.04
N PRO A 353 2.97 2.40 1.01
CA PRO A 353 4.21 3.10 1.31
C PRO A 353 5.24 2.83 0.19
N ALA A 354 5.83 3.89 -0.32
CA ALA A 354 6.90 3.81 -1.31
C ALA A 354 8.26 4.10 -0.66
N ARG A 355 9.27 3.34 -1.09
CA ARG A 355 10.68 3.69 -0.89
C ARG A 355 11.17 4.37 -2.14
N ILE A 356 11.60 5.62 -2.03
CA ILE A 356 12.15 6.43 -3.11
C ILE A 356 13.65 6.56 -2.89
N VAL A 357 14.44 6.14 -3.87
CA VAL A 357 15.90 6.16 -3.83
C VAL A 357 16.42 7.17 -4.83
N LEU A 358 17.09 8.22 -4.34
CA LEU A 358 17.73 9.24 -5.16
C LEU A 358 19.24 9.02 -5.17
N GLY A 359 19.80 8.81 -6.36
CA GLY A 359 21.24 8.84 -6.56
C GLY A 359 21.74 10.27 -6.57
N VAL A 360 22.78 10.60 -5.81
CA VAL A 360 23.40 11.93 -5.79
C VAL A 360 24.81 11.83 -6.34
N ALA A 361 25.14 12.70 -7.30
CA ALA A 361 26.41 12.71 -8.01
C ALA A 361 27.12 14.06 -7.93
N GLY A 362 28.46 14.04 -8.07
CA GLY A 362 29.27 15.25 -8.14
C GLY A 362 29.46 15.98 -6.82
N ILE A 363 29.44 15.23 -5.71
CA ILE A 363 29.50 15.77 -4.34
C ILE A 363 30.85 15.54 -3.67
N ASP A 364 31.21 16.45 -2.75
CA ASP A 364 32.37 16.34 -1.86
C ASP A 364 31.97 15.80 -0.47
N GLU A 365 32.96 15.53 0.38
CA GLU A 365 32.75 14.93 1.71
C GLU A 365 31.88 15.80 2.64
N ALA A 366 32.00 17.14 2.53
CA ALA A 366 31.18 18.06 3.31
C ALA A 366 29.71 18.03 2.86
N GLN A 367 29.46 17.94 1.56
CA GLN A 367 28.13 17.82 0.98
C GLN A 367 27.49 16.45 1.28
N VAL A 368 28.28 15.38 1.35
CA VAL A 368 27.82 14.06 1.82
C VAL A 368 27.28 14.17 3.25
N ARG A 369 28.04 14.78 4.16
CA ARG A 369 27.60 15.00 5.55
C ARG A 369 26.28 15.76 5.64
N ALA A 370 26.10 16.80 4.82
CA ALA A 370 24.87 17.58 4.77
C ALA A 370 23.65 16.72 4.39
N LEU A 371 23.80 15.83 3.39
CA LEU A 371 22.75 14.92 2.96
C LEU A 371 22.45 13.84 3.98
N VAL A 372 23.48 13.24 4.59
CA VAL A 372 23.32 12.22 5.64
C VAL A 372 22.58 12.81 6.84
N HIS A 373 23.00 13.99 7.31
CA HIS A 373 22.33 14.68 8.40
C HIS A 373 20.87 15.03 8.05
N LEU A 374 20.62 15.49 6.83
CA LEU A 374 19.25 15.76 6.38
C LEU A 374 18.38 14.49 6.37
N GLN A 375 18.94 13.38 5.89
CA GLN A 375 18.27 12.09 5.91
C GLN A 375 17.98 11.64 7.34
N GLU A 376 18.95 11.75 8.25
CA GLU A 376 18.78 11.42 9.66
C GLU A 376 17.74 12.30 10.33
N LEU A 377 17.71 13.60 10.05
CA LEU A 377 16.73 14.55 10.59
C LEU A 377 15.29 14.16 10.26
N HIS A 378 15.07 13.55 9.09
CA HIS A 378 13.75 13.10 8.61
C HIS A 378 13.57 11.58 8.64
N ALA A 379 14.56 10.82 9.11
CA ALA A 379 14.46 9.38 9.24
C ALA A 379 13.35 8.99 10.24
N GLY A 380 13.21 9.76 11.32
CA GLY A 380 12.13 9.68 12.31
C GLY A 380 12.01 8.35 13.07
N ASP A 381 11.43 8.34 14.27
CA ASP A 381 10.98 7.11 14.98
C ASP A 381 9.73 6.49 14.31
N ALA A 382 9.56 6.73 13.01
CA ALA A 382 8.36 6.40 12.28
C ALA A 382 8.25 4.89 12.14
N GLY A 383 7.19 4.34 12.73
CA GLY A 383 6.81 2.94 12.59
C GLY A 383 6.86 2.44 11.13
N PRO A 384 6.88 1.13 10.91
CA PRO A 384 7.27 0.47 9.65
C PRO A 384 6.41 0.82 8.42
N VAL A 385 5.40 1.68 8.57
CA VAL A 385 4.38 2.04 7.58
C VAL A 385 4.46 3.53 7.25
N ARG A 386 5.57 3.99 6.65
CA ARG A 386 5.66 5.31 6.04
C ARG A 386 6.44 5.28 4.74
N ASP A 387 6.11 6.19 3.84
CA ASP A 387 6.94 6.48 2.68
C ASP A 387 8.34 6.93 3.16
N ARG A 388 9.39 6.54 2.45
CA ARG A 388 10.77 6.90 2.80
C ARG A 388 11.53 7.44 1.60
N LEU A 389 12.28 8.51 1.83
CA LEU A 389 13.25 9.05 0.89
C LEU A 389 14.66 8.67 1.33
N HIS A 390 15.44 8.08 0.44
CA HIS A 390 16.81 7.67 0.71
C HIS A 390 17.76 8.25 -0.32
N PHE A 391 18.83 8.90 0.13
CA PHE A 391 19.90 9.42 -0.71
C PHE A 391 21.04 8.41 -0.77
N VAL A 392 21.49 8.08 -1.98
CA VAL A 392 22.63 7.19 -2.22
C VAL A 392 23.69 7.97 -2.98
N VAL A 393 24.93 7.94 -2.49
CA VAL A 393 26.04 8.67 -3.10
C VAL A 393 26.75 7.78 -4.12
N ALA A 394 27.10 8.34 -5.28
CA ALA A 394 27.75 7.59 -6.36
C ALA A 394 29.12 6.95 -5.99
N GLN A 395 29.73 7.34 -4.86
CA GLN A 395 31.02 6.83 -4.38
C GLN A 395 30.87 5.55 -3.52
N ASP A 396 29.71 5.32 -2.90
CA ASP A 396 29.44 4.12 -2.11
C ASP A 396 29.06 2.96 -3.03
N ALA A 397 30.05 2.18 -3.44
CA ALA A 397 29.94 1.02 -4.32
C ALA A 397 29.18 -0.19 -3.73
N ALA A 398 28.43 -0.03 -2.64
CA ALA A 398 27.80 -1.14 -1.91
C ALA A 398 26.39 -1.54 -2.41
N THR A 399 25.78 -0.86 -3.40
CA THR A 399 24.47 -1.26 -3.93
C THR A 399 24.41 -1.23 -5.46
N ALA A 400 24.47 -2.41 -6.07
CA ALA A 400 24.19 -2.65 -7.50
C ALA A 400 22.71 -2.41 -7.90
N ALA A 401 21.95 -1.62 -7.13
CA ALA A 401 20.52 -1.40 -7.32
C ALA A 401 20.25 -0.15 -8.17
N GLY A 402 19.19 -0.20 -8.98
CA GLY A 402 18.68 0.97 -9.69
C GLY A 402 18.16 2.04 -8.74
N VAL A 403 18.30 3.31 -9.14
CA VAL A 403 17.74 4.48 -8.43
C VAL A 403 16.51 4.99 -9.17
N ASP A 404 15.58 5.64 -8.47
CA ASP A 404 14.39 6.22 -9.08
C ASP A 404 14.72 7.49 -9.88
N ALA A 405 15.69 8.29 -9.41
CA ALA A 405 16.21 9.46 -10.12
C ALA A 405 17.62 9.82 -9.66
N VAL A 406 18.35 10.60 -10.48
CA VAL A 406 19.68 11.13 -10.15
C VAL A 406 19.60 12.64 -9.92
N LEU A 407 19.97 13.10 -8.74
CA LEU A 407 20.00 14.50 -8.33
C LEU A 407 21.40 15.11 -8.51
N PHE A 408 21.46 16.23 -9.24
CA PHE A 408 22.65 17.09 -9.36
C PHE A 408 22.43 18.38 -8.59
N ALA A 409 22.86 18.41 -7.32
CA ALA A 409 22.63 19.53 -6.42
C ALA A 409 23.77 20.57 -6.38
N TRP A 410 25.01 20.18 -6.69
CA TRP A 410 26.17 21.09 -6.67
C TRP A 410 26.90 21.14 -8.00
N ARG A 411 27.17 19.99 -8.62
CA ARG A 411 27.91 19.91 -9.88
C ARG A 411 27.23 18.94 -10.83
N ASN A 412 27.25 19.29 -12.11
CA ASN A 412 26.84 18.38 -13.17
C ASN A 412 27.99 17.42 -13.48
N VAL A 413 27.67 16.14 -13.59
CA VAL A 413 28.62 15.08 -13.93
C VAL A 413 28.17 14.43 -15.23
N PRO A 414 29.06 14.21 -16.21
CA PRO A 414 28.70 13.53 -17.45
C PRO A 414 28.24 12.10 -17.18
N ALA A 415 27.31 11.61 -18.01
CA ALA A 415 26.69 10.28 -17.84
C ALA A 415 27.70 9.13 -17.77
N THR A 416 28.85 9.28 -18.45
CA THR A 416 29.94 8.30 -18.48
C THR A 416 30.63 8.10 -17.13
N ARG A 417 30.49 9.06 -16.20
CA ARG A 417 31.04 8.96 -14.84
C ARG A 417 30.02 8.46 -13.82
N LEU A 418 28.77 8.19 -14.23
CA LEU A 418 27.75 7.61 -13.35
C LEU A 418 27.83 6.07 -13.37
N PRO A 419 27.46 5.40 -12.27
CA PRO A 419 27.30 3.95 -12.24
C PRO A 419 26.37 3.48 -13.38
N GLN A 420 26.71 2.38 -14.05
CA GLN A 420 25.92 1.81 -15.15
C GLN A 420 24.39 1.74 -14.86
N PRO A 421 23.92 1.24 -13.69
CA PRO A 421 22.48 1.17 -13.42
C PRO A 421 21.78 2.54 -13.32
N TRP A 422 22.54 3.63 -13.14
CA TRP A 422 21.99 4.98 -12.98
C TRP A 422 21.93 5.75 -14.31
N GLN A 423 22.61 5.26 -15.35
CA GLN A 423 22.72 5.98 -16.62
C GLN A 423 21.36 6.18 -17.33
N GLN A 424 20.44 5.24 -17.13
CA GLN A 424 19.07 5.25 -17.66
C GLN A 424 18.07 5.95 -16.73
N ALA A 425 18.46 6.30 -15.51
CA ALA A 425 17.56 6.95 -14.56
C ALA A 425 17.31 8.42 -14.92
N PRO A 426 16.10 8.96 -14.66
CA PRO A 426 15.77 10.35 -14.94
C PRO A 426 16.63 11.30 -14.10
N ARG A 427 17.00 12.44 -14.71
CA ARG A 427 17.97 13.40 -14.14
C ARG A 427 17.27 14.64 -13.61
N LEU A 428 17.53 14.97 -12.35
CA LEU A 428 17.04 16.18 -11.70
C LEU A 428 18.19 17.15 -11.47
N HIS A 429 18.17 18.26 -12.19
CA HIS A 429 19.07 19.40 -11.93
C HIS A 429 18.34 20.39 -11.01
N LEU A 430 18.76 20.46 -9.76
CA LEU A 430 18.16 21.36 -8.76
C LEU A 430 19.25 21.78 -7.76
N ARG A 431 19.67 23.05 -7.83
CA ARG A 431 20.82 23.54 -7.04
C ARG A 431 20.51 23.47 -5.56
N TRP A 432 21.50 23.13 -4.73
CA TRP A 432 21.34 23.07 -3.28
C TRP A 432 20.77 24.35 -2.67
N THR A 433 21.13 25.52 -3.22
CA THR A 433 20.61 26.83 -2.80
C THR A 433 19.12 27.02 -3.04
N ASP A 434 18.54 26.29 -4.01
CA ASP A 434 17.13 26.37 -4.35
C ASP A 434 16.24 25.49 -3.46
N TRP A 435 16.81 24.50 -2.75
CA TRP A 435 16.01 23.56 -1.94
C TRP A 435 16.63 23.16 -0.58
N GLY A 436 17.89 22.73 -0.53
CA GLY A 436 18.49 22.10 0.65
C GLY A 436 19.16 23.08 1.62
N ALA A 437 19.53 24.26 1.13
CA ALA A 437 20.25 25.27 1.91
C ALA A 437 19.39 25.95 3.00
N SER A 438 18.05 25.81 2.96
CA SER A 438 17.17 26.24 4.04
C SER A 438 15.94 25.35 4.12
N TRP A 439 15.54 24.97 5.34
CA TRP A 439 14.46 24.00 5.55
C TRP A 439 13.11 24.39 4.92
N PRO A 440 12.68 25.68 4.83
CA PRO A 440 11.42 26.03 4.16
C PRO A 440 11.46 25.78 2.66
N ARG A 441 12.65 25.70 2.05
CA ARG A 441 12.82 25.46 0.61
C ARG A 441 12.82 23.99 0.25
N GLU A 442 12.91 23.09 1.22
CA GLU A 442 13.02 21.64 0.96
C GLU A 442 11.81 21.07 0.21
N ALA A 443 10.64 21.69 0.35
CA ALA A 443 9.44 21.39 -0.40
C ALA A 443 9.68 21.39 -1.93
N GLN A 444 10.60 22.23 -2.41
CA GLN A 444 10.93 22.34 -3.84
C GLN A 444 11.50 21.04 -4.41
N LEU A 445 12.22 20.25 -3.61
CA LEU A 445 12.70 18.93 -4.04
C LEU A 445 11.51 18.04 -4.44
N PHE A 446 10.49 17.96 -3.59
CA PHE A 446 9.32 17.12 -3.82
C PHE A 446 8.46 17.63 -4.97
N VAL A 447 8.30 18.95 -5.10
CA VAL A 447 7.58 19.56 -6.23
C VAL A 447 8.23 19.15 -7.55
N ARG A 448 9.57 19.24 -7.65
CA ARG A 448 10.29 18.87 -8.87
C ARG A 448 10.30 17.35 -9.11
N LEU A 449 10.46 16.55 -8.06
CA LEU A 449 10.38 15.08 -8.17
C LEU A 449 9.00 14.61 -8.62
N ARG A 450 7.91 15.24 -8.18
CA ARG A 450 6.55 14.88 -8.63
C ARG A 450 6.34 15.11 -10.12
N THR A 451 6.99 16.13 -10.68
CA THR A 451 6.97 16.36 -12.14
C THR A 451 7.83 15.38 -12.91
N LEU A 452 8.94 14.91 -12.31
CA LEU A 452 9.87 13.98 -12.93
C LEU A 452 9.38 12.52 -12.84
N LEU A 453 8.69 12.17 -11.75
CA LEU A 453 8.23 10.83 -11.41
C LEU A 453 6.71 10.83 -11.19
N PRO A 454 5.89 10.98 -12.26
CA PRO A 454 4.44 11.07 -12.12
C PRO A 454 3.83 9.81 -11.50
N GLU A 455 4.42 8.64 -11.75
CA GLU A 455 4.00 7.35 -11.17
C GLU A 455 4.14 7.30 -9.64
N ARG A 456 5.03 8.13 -9.08
CA ARG A 456 5.29 8.23 -7.63
C ARG A 456 4.67 9.50 -7.01
N ALA A 457 3.87 10.25 -7.76
CA ALA A 457 3.41 11.58 -7.33
C ALA A 457 2.62 11.55 -6.01
N ALA A 458 1.80 10.53 -5.78
CA ALA A 458 1.03 10.38 -4.53
C ALA A 458 1.93 10.16 -3.31
N ALA A 459 2.92 9.26 -3.43
CA ALA A 459 3.88 9.00 -2.36
C ALA A 459 4.77 10.21 -2.09
N LEU A 460 5.23 10.90 -3.14
CA LEU A 460 6.01 12.14 -3.01
C LEU A 460 5.21 13.27 -2.35
N ALA A 461 3.91 13.38 -2.61
CA ALA A 461 3.05 14.36 -1.94
C ALA A 461 2.89 14.05 -0.44
N ARG A 462 2.72 12.77 -0.07
CA ARG A 462 2.70 12.37 1.35
C ARG A 462 4.03 12.61 2.05
N LEU A 463 5.14 12.28 1.39
CA LEU A 463 6.49 12.59 1.87
C LEU A 463 6.66 14.09 2.11
N GLN A 464 6.28 14.92 1.15
CA GLN A 464 6.34 16.38 1.28
C GLN A 464 5.57 16.86 2.52
N THR A 465 4.31 16.44 2.68
CA THR A 465 3.48 16.82 3.83
C THR A 465 4.09 16.37 5.16
N ALA A 466 4.61 15.14 5.22
CA ALA A 466 5.26 14.62 6.42
C ALA A 466 6.53 15.41 6.76
N TRP A 467 7.37 15.66 5.77
CA TRP A 467 8.63 16.38 5.86
C TRP A 467 8.46 17.84 6.28
N GLU A 468 7.51 18.56 5.67
CA GLU A 468 7.11 19.91 6.07
C GLU A 468 6.53 19.94 7.48
N GLY A 469 5.69 18.94 7.82
CA GLY A 469 5.13 18.78 9.15
C GLY A 469 6.19 18.56 10.23
N ASP A 470 7.20 17.74 9.95
CA ASP A 470 8.34 17.51 10.84
C ASP A 470 9.15 18.78 11.05
N ASN A 471 9.43 19.53 9.98
CA ASN A 471 10.11 20.82 10.08
C ASN A 471 9.30 21.84 10.88
N ARG A 472 8.00 21.97 10.64
CA ARG A 472 7.13 22.91 11.38
C ARG A 472 7.03 22.53 12.86
N ARG A 473 6.95 21.24 13.19
CA ARG A 473 6.98 20.76 14.58
C ARG A 473 8.29 21.13 15.27
N ARG A 474 9.43 20.86 14.62
CA ARG A 474 10.74 21.26 15.14
C ARG A 474 10.85 22.76 15.33
N PHE A 475 10.41 23.55 14.34
CA PHE A 475 10.44 25.00 14.45
C PHE A 475 9.58 25.51 15.61
N ALA A 476 8.36 25.01 15.78
CA ALA A 476 7.49 25.37 16.89
C ALA A 476 8.09 24.98 18.26
N ALA A 477 8.76 23.84 18.34
CA ALA A 477 9.48 23.42 19.54
C ALA A 477 10.70 24.33 19.82
N ALA A 478 11.43 24.72 18.78
CA ALA A 478 12.56 25.64 18.91
C ALA A 478 12.12 27.03 19.38
N THR A 479 11.03 27.59 18.84
CA THR A 479 10.51 28.90 19.27
C THR A 479 9.98 28.86 20.69
N LEU A 480 9.40 27.73 21.12
CA LEU A 480 9.02 27.52 22.52
C LEU A 480 10.25 27.50 23.45
N LEU A 481 11.30 26.76 23.09
CA LEU A 481 12.55 26.71 23.85
C LEU A 481 13.20 28.10 23.95
N LEU A 482 13.21 28.87 22.85
CA LEU A 482 13.70 30.25 22.84
C LEU A 482 12.89 31.15 23.78
N ALA A 483 11.56 31.09 23.73
CA ALA A 483 10.70 31.88 24.61
C ALA A 483 10.92 31.55 26.09
N GLN A 484 10.98 30.26 26.44
CA GLN A 484 11.26 29.80 27.80
C GLN A 484 12.63 30.28 28.31
N HIS A 485 13.67 30.10 27.48
CA HIS A 485 15.02 30.54 27.80
C HIS A 485 15.11 32.06 27.99
N LEU A 486 14.51 32.83 27.08
CA LEU A 486 14.53 34.29 27.13
C LEU A 486 13.79 34.83 28.36
N ARG A 487 12.69 34.21 28.78
CA ARG A 487 11.99 34.54 30.04
C ARG A 487 12.84 34.20 31.26
N GLY A 488 13.50 33.04 31.28
CA GLY A 488 14.46 32.65 32.32
C GLY A 488 15.58 33.67 32.46
N CYS A 489 16.18 34.07 31.33
CA CYS A 489 17.20 35.12 31.30
C CYS A 489 16.66 36.48 31.74
N ALA A 490 15.47 36.88 31.30
CA ALA A 490 14.84 38.14 31.68
C ALA A 490 14.58 38.23 33.19
N ALA A 491 14.17 37.13 33.82
CA ALA A 491 13.99 37.02 35.27
C ALA A 491 15.33 37.14 36.02
N LEU A 492 16.35 36.40 35.59
CA LEU A 492 17.70 36.45 36.19
C LEU A 492 18.33 37.84 36.09
N VAL A 493 18.15 38.51 34.94
CA VAL A 493 18.62 39.87 34.69
C VAL A 493 17.86 40.90 35.55
N ARG A 494 16.56 40.71 35.78
CA ARG A 494 15.75 41.57 36.66
C ARG A 494 16.16 41.44 38.13
N ASP A 495 16.45 40.22 38.56
CA ASP A 495 16.76 39.90 39.96
C ASP A 495 18.24 40.15 40.32
N GLY A 496 19.06 40.62 39.38
CA GLY A 496 20.47 40.95 39.59
C GLY A 496 21.35 39.74 39.90
N ARG A 497 20.96 38.54 39.44
CA ARG A 497 21.59 37.25 39.77
C ARG A 497 22.75 36.90 38.83
N ALA A 498 23.66 36.06 39.34
CA ALA A 498 25.01 35.81 38.82
C ALA A 498 25.13 35.30 37.36
N ALA A 499 26.25 35.69 36.74
CA ALA A 499 26.83 35.17 35.49
C ALA A 499 26.63 33.68 35.24
N ASP A 500 26.90 32.86 36.26
CA ASP A 500 26.85 31.41 36.17
C ASP A 500 25.45 30.88 35.91
N ALA A 501 24.41 31.57 36.40
CA ALA A 501 23.03 31.17 36.18
C ALA A 501 22.63 31.38 34.71
N LEU A 502 22.97 32.54 34.15
CA LEU A 502 22.75 32.84 32.74
C LEU A 502 23.57 31.91 31.82
N ALA A 503 24.81 31.59 32.21
CA ALA A 503 25.65 30.64 31.47
C ALA A 503 25.13 29.20 31.54
N ARG A 504 24.42 28.82 32.60
CA ARG A 504 23.69 27.54 32.68
C ARG A 504 22.46 27.53 31.78
N GLU A 505 21.67 28.60 31.81
CA GLU A 505 20.50 28.77 30.91
C GLU A 505 20.91 28.68 29.44
N TRP A 506 22.00 29.32 29.04
CA TRP A 506 22.48 29.29 27.65
C TRP A 506 22.93 27.89 27.23
N ARG A 507 23.67 27.17 28.10
CA ARG A 507 24.07 25.78 27.85
C ARG A 507 22.85 24.85 27.75
N ALA A 508 21.82 25.08 28.56
CA ALA A 508 20.58 24.33 28.50
C ALA A 508 19.86 24.55 27.16
N LEU A 509 19.77 25.81 26.69
CA LEU A 509 19.21 26.12 25.38
C LEU A 509 20.01 25.46 24.25
N ASP A 510 21.34 25.59 24.25
CA ASP A 510 22.21 24.99 23.23
C ASP A 510 22.04 23.47 23.18
N THR A 511 22.06 22.80 24.33
CA THR A 511 21.85 21.35 24.44
C THR A 511 20.48 20.94 23.89
N ALA A 512 19.42 21.67 24.27
CA ALA A 512 18.06 21.39 23.83
C ALA A 512 17.88 21.59 22.31
N LEU A 513 18.44 22.66 21.74
CA LEU A 513 18.38 22.93 20.31
C LEU A 513 19.22 21.94 19.49
N ARG A 514 20.42 21.56 19.97
CA ARG A 514 21.23 20.51 19.32
C ARG A 514 20.51 19.16 19.32
N ALA A 515 19.91 18.78 20.45
CA ALA A 515 19.10 17.56 20.53
C ALA A 515 17.91 17.60 19.55
N LEU A 516 17.20 18.73 19.48
CA LEU A 516 16.07 18.93 18.56
C LEU A 516 16.47 18.80 17.08
N HIS A 517 17.68 19.22 16.73
CA HIS A 517 18.24 19.14 15.38
C HIS A 517 19.11 17.91 15.13
N ARG A 518 19.19 16.94 16.05
CA ARG A 518 20.07 15.75 15.95
C ARG A 518 21.53 16.10 15.65
N LEU A 519 22.02 17.18 16.25
CA LEU A 519 23.42 17.58 16.18
C LEU A 519 24.18 16.97 17.37
N PRO A 520 25.47 16.61 17.19
CA PRO A 520 26.29 16.12 18.28
C PRO A 520 26.40 17.16 19.40
N ALA A 521 26.45 16.68 20.65
CA ALA A 521 26.75 17.51 21.80
C ALA A 521 28.14 18.13 21.64
N GLN A 522 28.30 19.40 22.03
CA GLN A 522 29.60 20.05 22.01
C GLN A 522 30.44 19.51 23.17
N GLU A 523 31.51 18.78 22.88
CA GLU A 523 32.46 18.35 23.92
C GLU A 523 33.17 19.59 24.49
N PRO A 524 33.31 19.70 25.83
CA PRO A 524 34.16 20.71 26.41
C PRO A 524 35.60 20.43 25.97
N THR A 525 36.15 21.28 25.10
CA THR A 525 37.56 21.23 24.72
C THR A 525 38.44 21.31 25.96
N ALA A 526 39.53 20.55 26.02
CA ALA A 526 40.46 20.49 27.17
C ALA A 526 40.89 21.88 27.68
N ASP A 527 40.95 22.88 26.81
CA ASP A 527 41.26 24.28 27.14
C ASP A 527 40.20 24.97 28.02
N ALA A 528 38.93 24.55 27.95
CA ALA A 528 37.84 25.08 28.79
C ALA A 528 37.91 24.53 30.23
N VAL A 529 38.43 23.31 30.40
CA VAL A 529 38.70 22.71 31.72
C VAL A 529 39.96 23.33 32.34
N ALA A 530 40.97 23.64 31.54
CA ALA A 530 42.18 24.34 31.99
C ALA A 530 41.90 25.77 32.48
N ALA A 531 40.94 26.48 31.85
CA ALA A 531 40.57 27.86 32.22
C ALA A 531 39.72 27.96 33.51
N GLY A 532 39.19 26.85 34.03
CA GLY A 532 38.43 26.79 35.29
C GLY A 532 39.24 26.32 36.50
N GLY A 533 40.50 25.91 36.32
CA GLY A 533 41.39 25.57 37.42
C GLY A 533 42.03 26.82 38.03
N PRO A 534 42.26 26.87 39.37
CA PRO A 534 43.04 27.96 39.95
C PRO A 534 44.41 28.02 39.25
N PRO A 535 45.00 29.23 39.07
CA PRO A 535 46.23 29.37 38.32
C PRO A 535 47.32 28.52 38.98
N ARG A 536 47.90 27.60 38.20
CA ARG A 536 49.11 26.90 38.61
C ARG A 536 50.24 27.92 38.60
N HIS A 537 50.65 28.36 39.79
CA HIS A 537 51.93 29.01 39.98
C HIS A 537 53.03 27.95 39.89
N ASP A 538 53.87 28.05 38.86
CA ASP A 538 55.25 27.55 38.97
C ASP A 538 55.90 28.29 40.14
N THR A 539 56.26 27.53 41.16
CA THR A 539 56.80 28.04 42.42
C THR A 539 58.31 28.10 42.31
N ALA A 540 58.85 29.32 42.27
CA ALA A 540 60.17 29.60 42.81
C ALA A 540 59.97 30.45 44.09
N ASP A 541 60.47 29.91 45.20
CA ASP A 541 60.69 30.51 46.51
C ASP A 541 59.50 31.07 47.33
N GLY A 542 59.03 30.20 48.23
CA GLY A 542 58.89 30.45 49.68
C GLY A 542 58.46 31.84 50.18
N ALA A 543 57.15 32.11 50.17
CA ALA A 543 56.51 32.97 51.18
C ALA A 543 55.02 32.61 51.32
N ALA A 544 54.52 32.59 52.56
CA ALA A 544 53.16 32.19 52.91
C ALA A 544 52.07 33.09 52.25
N PRO A 545 50.87 32.55 51.95
CA PRO A 545 49.82 33.31 51.26
C PRO A 545 49.09 34.28 52.20
N GLY A 546 49.09 35.57 51.84
CA GLY A 546 48.34 36.63 52.53
C GLY A 546 46.87 36.77 52.04
N PRO A 547 46.02 37.49 52.78
CA PRO A 547 44.55 37.47 52.66
C PRO A 547 43.96 38.37 51.55
N ASP A 548 44.62 38.48 50.39
CA ASP A 548 44.30 39.53 49.39
C ASP A 548 43.65 39.05 48.08
N MET A 549 43.13 37.82 48.03
CA MET A 549 42.43 37.33 46.82
C MET A 549 40.97 37.80 46.71
N LEU A 550 40.36 38.26 47.81
CA LEU A 550 38.98 38.74 47.84
C LEU A 550 38.85 40.24 47.47
N SER A 551 39.94 41.00 47.38
CA SER A 551 39.91 42.45 47.13
C SER A 551 39.79 42.84 45.64
N VAL A 552 39.90 41.88 44.71
CA VAL A 552 39.72 42.12 43.26
C VAL A 552 38.28 41.88 42.81
N VAL A 553 37.48 41.16 43.60
CA VAL A 553 36.05 40.91 43.35
C VAL A 553 35.26 42.21 43.58
N GLY A 554 34.82 42.85 42.50
CA GLY A 554 34.09 44.14 42.53
C GLY A 554 34.83 45.32 41.89
N THR A 555 36.08 45.14 41.47
CA THR A 555 36.86 46.17 40.75
C THR A 555 36.64 46.08 39.23
N SER A 556 36.95 47.17 38.50
CA SER A 556 36.93 47.20 37.03
C SER A 556 37.86 46.16 36.40
N ALA A 557 38.96 45.81 37.05
CA ALA A 557 39.90 44.78 36.62
C ALA A 557 39.30 43.35 36.73
N GLY A 558 38.60 43.04 37.84
CA GLY A 558 37.88 41.77 37.98
C GLY A 558 36.70 41.63 37.02
N ALA A 559 36.04 42.73 36.68
CA ALA A 559 34.99 42.77 35.65
C ALA A 559 35.54 42.54 34.24
N ALA A 560 36.72 43.10 33.92
CA ALA A 560 37.38 42.87 32.64
C ALA A 560 37.90 41.43 32.50
N ALA A 561 38.45 40.85 33.58
CA ALA A 561 38.90 39.46 33.60
C ALA A 561 37.74 38.47 33.44
N GLY A 562 36.63 38.72 34.15
CA GLY A 562 35.42 37.93 34.01
C GLY A 562 34.79 38.06 32.63
N ALA A 563 34.64 39.29 32.10
CA ALA A 563 34.13 39.51 30.74
C ALA A 563 35.04 38.86 29.68
N ALA A 564 36.36 38.85 29.87
CA ALA A 564 37.27 38.13 28.99
C ALA A 564 37.11 36.60 29.09
N ALA A 565 36.91 36.04 30.28
CA ALA A 565 36.67 34.61 30.47
C ALA A 565 35.33 34.17 29.87
N GLY A 566 34.28 34.96 30.08
CA GLY A 566 32.98 34.76 29.47
C GLY A 566 33.03 34.94 27.95
N ALA A 567 33.75 35.95 27.45
CA ALA A 567 33.98 36.14 26.01
C ALA A 567 34.67 34.93 25.39
N LYS A 568 35.67 34.34 26.06
CA LYS A 568 36.32 33.10 25.61
C LYS A 568 35.35 31.91 25.58
N ALA A 569 34.53 31.73 26.60
CA ALA A 569 33.50 30.68 26.61
C ALA A 569 32.46 30.87 25.49
N GLY A 570 32.09 32.13 25.23
CA GLY A 570 31.23 32.52 24.12
C GLY A 570 31.86 32.31 22.74
N ALA A 571 33.15 32.60 22.60
CA ALA A 571 33.93 32.37 21.39
C ALA A 571 34.03 30.89 21.05
N LEU A 572 34.05 30.00 22.05
CA LEU A 572 34.00 28.55 21.83
C LEU A 572 32.65 28.07 21.28
N VAL A 573 31.55 28.71 21.67
CA VAL A 573 30.22 28.47 21.05
C VAL A 573 30.22 28.96 19.61
N ASP A 574 30.78 30.14 19.35
CA ASP A 574 30.87 30.70 17.99
C ASP A 574 31.75 29.86 17.05
N LEU A 575 32.88 29.35 17.56
CA LEU A 575 33.75 28.42 16.84
C LEU A 575 33.05 27.08 16.56
N GLY A 576 32.27 26.59 17.53
CA GLY A 576 31.45 25.38 17.38
C GLY A 576 30.33 25.49 16.35
N LEU A 577 29.95 26.71 15.97
CA LEU A 577 28.97 27.03 14.91
C LEU A 577 29.64 27.48 13.60
N GLY A 578 30.96 27.31 13.48
CA GLY A 578 31.72 27.68 12.29
C GLY A 578 31.79 29.19 12.03
N GLY A 579 31.53 30.03 13.03
CA GLY A 579 31.57 31.49 12.89
C GLY A 579 30.26 32.15 12.43
N LEU A 580 29.16 31.41 12.25
CA LEU A 580 27.86 31.94 11.81
C LEU A 580 27.26 33.00 12.74
N THR A 581 27.67 32.98 14.00
CA THR A 581 27.21 33.89 15.04
C THR A 581 28.08 35.15 15.15
N LEU A 582 29.19 35.27 14.41
CA LEU A 582 30.14 36.42 14.44
C LEU A 582 30.47 36.99 15.83
N GLY A 583 30.73 36.13 16.81
CA GLY A 583 31.01 36.64 18.13
C GLY A 583 29.75 36.96 18.95
N ALA A 584 28.53 36.61 18.53
CA ALA A 584 27.34 36.79 19.35
C ALA A 584 27.41 35.93 20.62
N GLY A 585 27.93 34.71 20.52
CA GLY A 585 28.29 33.89 21.67
C GLY A 585 29.36 34.59 22.52
N THR A 586 30.40 35.15 21.89
CA THR A 586 31.48 35.93 22.53
C THR A 586 30.94 37.17 23.24
N ALA A 587 29.98 37.88 22.65
CA ALA A 587 29.37 39.09 23.18
C ALA A 587 28.45 38.74 24.35
N VAL A 588 27.60 37.72 24.21
CA VAL A 588 26.80 37.19 25.32
C VAL A 588 27.73 36.71 26.42
N GLY A 589 28.71 35.88 26.10
CA GLY A 589 29.73 35.41 27.01
C GLY A 589 30.43 36.56 27.74
N ALA A 590 30.83 37.62 27.05
CA ALA A 590 31.43 38.82 27.63
C ALA A 590 30.47 39.54 28.58
N LEU A 591 29.20 39.66 28.20
CA LEU A 591 28.13 40.20 29.02
C LEU A 591 27.90 39.34 30.27
N LEU A 592 28.01 38.02 30.15
CA LEU A 592 27.85 37.08 31.25
C LEU A 592 29.04 37.12 32.21
N GLY A 593 30.27 37.22 31.71
CA GLY A 593 31.47 37.09 32.52
C GLY A 593 31.80 38.29 33.42
N GLY A 594 31.31 39.51 33.16
CA GLY A 594 31.77 40.74 33.83
C GLY A 594 31.25 41.01 35.26
N VAL A 595 31.45 40.08 36.20
CA VAL A 595 30.69 39.99 37.47
C VAL A 595 30.88 41.17 38.47
N GLY A 596 31.99 41.92 38.45
CA GLY A 596 32.27 42.93 39.50
C GLY A 596 31.67 44.33 39.29
N ALA A 597 31.83 44.90 38.09
CA ALA A 597 31.47 46.30 37.82
C ALA A 597 30.06 46.45 37.22
N TRP A 598 29.48 45.37 36.69
CA TRP A 598 28.20 45.38 35.98
C TRP A 598 26.99 45.51 36.92
N ALA A 599 26.98 44.79 38.05
CA ALA A 599 25.90 44.86 39.05
C ALA A 599 25.78 46.25 39.71
N LEU A 600 26.89 46.99 39.86
CA LEU A 600 26.90 48.35 40.39
C LEU A 600 26.46 49.42 39.37
N ARG A 601 26.71 49.20 38.06
CA ARG A 601 26.38 50.17 37.00
C ARG A 601 24.96 50.01 36.43
N ALA A 602 24.45 48.77 36.34
CA ALA A 602 23.09 48.48 35.88
C ALA A 602 22.00 49.09 36.79
N ARG A 603 22.32 49.28 38.08
CA ARG A 603 21.45 49.94 39.06
C ARG A 603 21.27 51.46 38.80
N GLN A 604 22.09 52.07 37.94
CA GLN A 604 22.10 53.52 37.71
C GLN A 604 21.50 53.98 36.37
N ARG A 605 21.19 53.10 35.39
CA ARG A 605 20.61 53.52 34.08
C ARG A 605 19.65 52.50 33.46
N ARG A 606 18.36 52.87 33.32
CA ARG A 606 17.31 52.08 32.63
C ARG A 606 17.66 51.72 31.17
N GLY A 607 18.43 52.55 30.46
CA GLY A 607 18.84 52.29 29.06
C GLY A 607 19.71 51.03 28.89
N SER A 608 20.57 50.72 29.86
CA SER A 608 21.52 49.59 29.76
C SER A 608 20.86 48.20 29.86
N LEU A 609 19.73 48.11 30.55
CA LEU A 609 19.00 46.86 30.80
C LEU A 609 18.22 46.41 29.55
N GLN A 610 17.59 47.36 28.86
CA GLN A 610 16.84 47.11 27.64
C GLN A 610 17.78 46.71 26.48
N GLU A 611 18.94 47.36 26.36
CA GLU A 611 20.00 46.99 25.41
C GLU A 611 20.50 45.56 25.64
N THR A 612 20.72 45.17 26.91
CA THR A 612 21.15 43.82 27.27
C THR A 612 20.10 42.76 26.90
N ARG A 613 18.82 43.02 27.22
CA ARG A 613 17.73 42.11 26.85
C ARG A 613 17.61 41.97 25.34
N ARG A 614 17.79 43.06 24.59
CA ARG A 614 17.78 43.04 23.13
C ARG A 614 18.91 42.17 22.58
N ALA A 615 20.12 42.35 23.08
CA ALA A 615 21.27 41.53 22.69
C ALA A 615 21.06 40.04 22.97
N LEU A 616 20.41 39.68 24.08
CA LEU A 616 20.05 38.29 24.39
C LEU A 616 19.05 37.70 23.40
N VAL A 617 18.02 38.45 23.01
CA VAL A 617 17.04 38.03 21.99
C VAL A 617 17.73 37.87 20.62
N GLU A 618 18.55 38.84 20.22
CA GLU A 618 19.32 38.78 18.96
C GLU A 618 20.24 37.55 18.93
N ALA A 619 20.98 37.31 20.01
CA ALA A 619 21.86 36.16 20.13
C ALA A 619 21.09 34.82 20.10
N ALA A 620 19.98 34.69 20.83
CA ALA A 620 19.21 33.46 20.86
C ALA A 620 18.57 33.13 19.49
N CYS A 621 18.04 34.14 18.80
CA CYS A 621 17.51 33.98 17.44
C CYS A 621 18.60 33.60 16.43
N LEU A 622 19.77 34.25 16.49
CA LEU A 622 20.91 33.93 15.63
C LEU A 622 21.45 32.52 15.91
N HIS A 623 21.48 32.10 17.18
CA HIS A 623 21.90 30.77 17.62
C HIS A 623 21.00 29.67 17.05
N TYR A 624 19.68 29.85 17.13
CA TYR A 624 18.73 28.93 16.49
C TYR A 624 18.95 28.87 14.97
N LEU A 625 19.06 30.02 14.29
CA LEU A 625 19.25 30.06 12.85
C LEU A 625 20.55 29.35 12.44
N ALA A 626 21.62 29.55 13.19
CA ALA A 626 22.91 28.88 12.99
C ALA A 626 22.75 27.36 13.13
N LEU A 627 22.21 26.86 14.25
CA LEU A 627 22.03 25.42 14.48
C LEU A 627 21.12 24.76 13.44
N ALA A 628 20.00 25.41 13.09
CA ALA A 628 19.05 24.89 12.10
C ALA A 628 19.63 24.75 10.69
N HIS A 629 20.72 25.46 10.38
CA HIS A 629 21.35 25.51 9.06
C HIS A 629 22.82 25.08 9.03
N GLN A 630 23.44 24.80 10.17
CA GLN A 630 24.86 24.49 10.27
C GLN A 630 25.25 23.32 9.37
N ALA A 631 24.47 22.24 9.40
CA ALA A 631 24.70 21.07 8.56
C ALA A 631 24.34 21.28 7.08
N ARG A 632 23.70 22.41 6.72
CA ARG A 632 23.24 22.73 5.36
C ARG A 632 24.21 23.65 4.61
N LEU A 633 25.15 24.27 5.31
CA LEU A 633 26.08 25.23 4.76
C LEU A 633 27.45 24.57 4.49
N PRO A 634 28.19 25.04 3.47
CA PRO A 634 29.54 24.55 3.22
C PRO A 634 30.46 24.80 4.42
N GLN A 635 31.43 23.92 4.64
CA GLN A 635 32.39 24.05 5.73
C GLN A 635 33.29 25.27 5.50
N GLY A 636 33.41 26.12 6.53
CA GLY A 636 34.05 27.44 6.43
C GLY A 636 33.02 28.50 6.06
N VAL A 637 32.41 29.11 7.07
CA VAL A 637 31.39 30.14 6.86
C VAL A 637 32.09 31.41 6.42
N ASP A 638 31.64 31.96 5.29
CA ASP A 638 32.09 33.28 4.85
C ASP A 638 31.73 34.31 5.95
N PRO A 639 32.69 35.03 6.55
CA PRO A 639 32.41 36.05 7.56
C PRO A 639 31.40 37.10 7.06
N MET A 640 31.32 37.33 5.75
CA MET A 640 30.32 38.19 5.14
C MET A 640 28.90 37.60 5.20
N LEU A 641 28.75 36.28 5.12
CA LEU A 641 27.46 35.60 5.28
C LEU A 641 26.95 35.76 6.71
N ALA A 642 27.84 35.51 7.68
CA ALA A 642 27.52 35.63 9.09
C ALA A 642 27.19 37.08 9.49
N ALA A 643 27.89 38.08 8.93
CA ALA A 643 27.60 39.51 9.11
C ALA A 643 26.20 39.87 8.62
N ARG A 644 25.82 39.32 7.48
CA ARG A 644 24.52 39.56 6.88
C ARG A 644 23.38 38.91 7.65
N TRP A 645 23.62 37.74 8.25
CA TRP A 645 22.64 37.09 9.13
C TRP A 645 22.44 37.91 10.41
N GLN A 646 23.52 38.35 11.02
CA GLN A 646 23.46 39.22 12.19
C GLN A 646 22.70 40.52 11.89
N ALA A 647 23.04 41.22 10.80
CA ALA A 647 22.35 42.44 10.39
C ALA A 647 20.84 42.22 10.19
N LEU A 648 20.45 41.15 9.49
CA LEU A 648 19.04 40.82 9.30
C LEU A 648 18.30 40.55 10.61
N VAL A 649 18.93 39.78 11.52
CA VAL A 649 18.34 39.46 12.83
C VAL A 649 18.17 40.73 13.66
N SER A 650 19.21 41.57 13.73
CA SER A 650 19.16 42.85 14.45
C SER A 650 18.11 43.80 13.87
N ASP A 651 17.98 43.89 12.54
CA ASP A 651 16.94 44.71 11.88
C ASP A 651 15.52 44.18 12.17
N ALA A 652 15.32 42.86 12.08
CA ALA A 652 14.02 42.24 12.32
C ALA A 652 13.58 42.39 13.79
N ILE A 653 14.52 42.27 14.73
CA ILE A 653 14.26 42.46 16.16
C ILE A 653 14.04 43.94 16.47
N ALA A 654 14.83 44.85 15.89
CA ALA A 654 14.62 46.30 16.05
C ALA A 654 13.20 46.72 15.68
N ALA A 655 12.71 46.24 14.54
CA ALA A 655 11.39 46.57 14.00
C ALA A 655 10.24 46.11 14.91
N ARG A 656 10.45 45.06 15.73
CA ARG A 656 9.44 44.43 16.59
C ARG A 656 9.72 44.60 18.08
N TRP A 657 10.75 45.37 18.43
CA TRP A 657 11.25 45.47 19.80
C TRP A 657 10.21 45.89 20.84
N PRO A 658 9.32 46.87 20.61
CA PRO A 658 8.33 47.28 21.61
C PRO A 658 7.40 46.13 22.02
N VAL A 659 6.99 45.32 21.05
CA VAL A 659 6.06 44.19 21.24
C VAL A 659 6.78 43.00 21.89
N LEU A 660 8.02 42.72 21.46
CA LEU A 660 8.84 41.68 22.06
C LEU A 660 9.17 41.98 23.52
N LEU A 661 9.44 43.24 23.85
CA LEU A 661 9.73 43.66 25.23
C LEU A 661 8.50 43.51 26.12
N ASP A 662 7.32 43.94 25.66
CA ASP A 662 6.06 43.78 26.40
C ASP A 662 5.75 42.29 26.67
N ALA A 663 5.91 41.44 25.66
CA ALA A 663 5.72 40.00 25.80
C ALA A 663 6.75 39.34 26.74
N LEU A 664 7.99 39.85 26.79
CA LEU A 664 9.05 39.38 27.68
C LEU A 664 8.75 39.70 29.14
N ASP A 665 8.18 40.88 29.42
CA ASP A 665 7.83 41.34 30.77
C ASP A 665 6.45 40.83 31.24
N GLY A 666 5.57 40.44 30.32
CA GLY A 666 4.27 39.85 30.61
C GLY A 666 4.33 38.43 31.19
N ALA A 667 3.21 37.95 31.75
CA ALA A 667 3.07 36.57 32.17
C ALA A 667 3.18 35.60 30.96
N ALA A 668 3.34 34.30 31.22
CA ALA A 668 3.33 33.25 30.19
C ALA A 668 1.97 32.51 30.16
N PRO A 669 0.87 33.13 29.69
CA PRO A 669 -0.37 32.41 29.45
C PRO A 669 -0.22 31.46 28.25
N ALA A 670 -1.11 30.47 28.14
CA ALA A 670 -1.22 29.66 26.92
C ALA A 670 -2.34 30.25 26.04
N PRO A 671 -2.08 30.64 24.77
CA PRO A 671 -0.80 30.60 24.05
C PRO A 671 0.20 31.70 24.47
N ASP A 672 1.51 31.39 24.41
CA ASP A 672 2.58 32.32 24.83
C ASP A 672 2.77 33.44 23.79
N PRO A 673 2.51 34.72 24.13
CA PRO A 673 2.67 35.83 23.20
C PRO A 673 4.12 36.02 22.74
N LEU A 674 5.10 35.71 23.61
CA LEU A 674 6.51 35.81 23.24
C LEU A 674 6.87 34.79 22.17
N GLN A 675 6.37 33.55 22.31
CA GLN A 675 6.55 32.51 21.30
C GLN A 675 5.94 32.92 19.95
N ALA A 676 4.73 33.49 19.96
CA ALA A 676 4.05 33.95 18.74
C ALA A 676 4.88 35.01 17.99
N HIS A 677 5.34 36.04 18.70
CA HIS A 677 6.14 37.11 18.09
C HIS A 677 7.52 36.64 17.60
N LEU A 678 8.17 35.73 18.33
CA LEU A 678 9.43 35.10 17.89
C LEU A 678 9.22 34.23 16.64
N THR A 679 8.11 33.49 16.60
CA THR A 679 7.75 32.64 15.44
C THR A 679 7.60 33.50 14.20
N GLU A 680 6.78 34.56 14.24
CA GLU A 680 6.59 35.45 13.09
C GLU A 680 7.90 36.14 12.66
N CYS A 681 8.74 36.56 13.62
CA CYS A 681 10.02 37.19 13.33
C CYS A 681 10.96 36.22 12.59
N LEU A 682 11.10 34.99 13.10
CA LEU A 682 11.97 33.98 12.51
C LEU A 682 11.42 33.45 11.17
N GLU A 683 10.11 33.33 10.98
CA GLU A 683 9.52 32.98 9.68
C GLU A 683 9.85 34.02 8.60
N ALA A 684 9.73 35.30 8.94
CA ALA A 684 10.10 36.38 8.02
C ALA A 684 11.58 36.33 7.65
N LEU A 685 12.46 36.02 8.60
CA LEU A 685 13.90 35.85 8.37
C LEU A 685 14.21 34.62 7.51
N LEU A 686 13.58 33.48 7.80
CA LEU A 686 13.73 32.23 7.06
C LEU A 686 13.36 32.37 5.58
N SER A 687 12.36 33.19 5.26
CA SER A 687 11.98 33.49 3.86
C SER A 687 13.09 34.19 3.06
N LYS A 688 13.96 34.94 3.75
CA LYS A 688 15.08 35.70 3.16
C LYS A 688 16.36 34.87 3.07
N LEU A 689 16.40 33.69 3.67
CA LEU A 689 17.53 32.77 3.67
C LEU A 689 17.37 31.68 2.59
N PRO A 690 18.48 31.10 2.08
CA PRO A 690 19.86 31.52 2.26
C PRO A 690 20.17 32.72 1.39
N LEU A 691 21.10 33.55 1.85
CA LEU A 691 21.67 34.59 1.02
C LEU A 691 23.01 34.09 0.50
N GLU A 692 23.22 34.07 -0.81
CA GLU A 692 24.53 33.71 -1.39
C GLU A 692 25.56 34.77 -1.02
N ALA A 693 26.76 34.36 -0.61
CA ALA A 693 27.90 35.28 -0.59
C ALA A 693 28.09 35.79 -2.03
N PRO A 694 28.34 37.09 -2.27
CA PRO A 694 28.67 37.58 -3.60
C PRO A 694 29.94 36.89 -4.11
N GLY A 695 29.77 35.80 -4.85
CA GLY A 695 30.86 35.14 -5.56
C GLY A 695 31.19 35.91 -6.83
N LYS A 696 32.49 36.17 -7.04
CA LYS A 696 33.05 36.53 -8.35
C LYS A 696 32.43 35.65 -9.45
N PRO A 697 32.17 36.20 -10.65
CA PRO A 697 31.61 35.46 -11.78
C PRO A 697 32.59 34.37 -12.24
N GLY A 698 32.47 33.18 -11.66
CA GLY A 698 33.12 31.97 -12.14
C GLY A 698 32.34 31.42 -13.32
N GLY A 699 32.66 31.88 -14.52
CA GLY A 699 32.48 31.15 -15.79
C GLY A 699 31.13 30.49 -16.03
N THR A 700 30.05 31.27 -16.09
CA THR A 700 28.85 30.87 -16.81
C THR A 700 29.11 31.01 -18.31
N ALA A 701 29.35 29.90 -19.02
CA ALA A 701 28.88 29.83 -20.39
C ALA A 701 27.34 29.80 -20.34
N PRO A 702 26.62 30.66 -21.08
CA PRO A 702 25.17 30.67 -21.08
C PRO A 702 24.64 29.35 -21.69
N TYR A 703 23.74 28.72 -20.96
CA TYR A 703 22.98 27.55 -21.37
C TYR A 703 22.04 27.94 -22.52
N SER A 704 22.32 27.49 -23.74
CA SER A 704 21.35 27.51 -24.84
C SER A 704 20.30 26.41 -24.63
N PRO A 705 19.00 26.69 -24.78
CA PRO A 705 17.99 25.65 -24.80
C PRO A 705 17.99 24.98 -26.17
N SER A 706 18.65 23.82 -26.30
CA SER A 706 18.49 22.98 -27.49
C SER A 706 17.17 22.21 -27.39
N THR A 707 16.22 22.66 -28.20
CA THR A 707 15.04 21.93 -28.65
C THR A 707 15.50 20.74 -29.49
N THR A 708 15.27 19.51 -29.01
CA THR A 708 14.81 18.34 -29.79
C THR A 708 14.61 17.14 -28.87
#